data_AF-A0A519CE22-F1
#
_entry.id   AF-A0A519CE22-F1
#
_cell.length_a   1.000
_cell.length_b   1.000
_cell.length_c   1.000
_cell.angle_alpha   90.00
_cell.angle_beta   90.00
_cell.angle_gamma   90.00
#
_symmetry.space_group_name_H-M   'P 1'
#
loop_
_entity.id
_entity.type
_entity.pdbx_description
1 polymer ?
#
loop_
_entity_poly.entity_id
_entity_poly.type
_entity_poly.pdbx_seq_one_letter_code
_entity_poly.pdbx_strand_id
1 'polypeptide(L)'
;MVDPVPSGGRRYVVVAVVIMLLAALPFSPLVDFQSSQHIDKQSVTNDSNLPTKDSDNDGMPDWWEMMHKLDPSDALDASLDTDMDGHDRNRNGVLEEEEYFTNLMEYEMDLVVGNSTDPRNRDTDGDGIPDGWEVYYNFNPHLASDADDDRDEDGYDANRDGDISPEEIHTNLEEYLAGTNPWEFDTDADVMSDGWEIYYGLDPTNSEDSWLDSDLDGWDSNLDFDLAYEEKYLNYMEFLNDTHPLVWDSDSDSMPDGWEVFFDLDPLRPTDNFEDKEGDGLPNVYEYNNSLVNTGWVDIDGIFTTRPDLNDTDGDTLSDNDELFNYLTDPTSNDTDGDGMPDGWEVQYGLNPISPFDADGDLDNDGWDFDGDSFITGIETFTNLEEYLNGTNPTNNDTDGDGMPDGWETHYGLKPLDSNDANEDYDEDGYDINRDGFTSSIERFTNLEEFLNNTSPNNNDTDLDGMGDGWEVYYNLNPLDGYDATVDNDLDGFDENYNGTLEAEEEHNNILEFQADTHPYISDTDADGMLDGWEWKYGLNPLNPLDAYADSDGDGLINLLEYNNTAAGPYVEVDGITSTHPNNNDTDNDGLSDGQEIAIYLTDPTSNDTDGDGMPDGWEAKYGLDPLDPADALLDSDNDSFDFDWNGNITSLEIYSNLYEYWNGTNPINGDTDNDGMPDGWEVHWNLQPLNSSDAYDDSDNDTLINLYEYDNSRVAGYDDNVYSSDNITGSNPLLKDTDRDLILDGEECVFGEDGYVTDPSNPDSDGDGMPDGWEMMYDLDPFDPSDGELDLDDDGWDFNGNGTIEHWEKFTNYEEYLNGTDPTNNDTDGDGMPDGWEGYYGLNPNSADDRDWDTDSDGYDSDRDGELSPDEKFTNFEEFLLNTNPVKSDTDGDNCTDGWEIYWNDNKPANETRTLNPLDGVDGFLDYDEDGWEDWEGVWHNFPNWREEEAQTNPWDPDTDGDGMSDGFEADN
;
A
#
# COMPACT_ATOMS: atom_id res chain seq x y z
N MET A 1 -43.46 16.33 -47.25
CA MET A 1 -44.71 17.13 -47.21
C MET A 1 -44.37 18.49 -47.82
N VAL A 2 -44.82 18.77 -49.04
CA VAL A 2 -45.87 19.77 -49.38
C VAL A 2 -45.54 21.21 -48.92
N ASP A 3 -45.29 22.05 -49.94
CA ASP A 3 -45.04 23.50 -50.11
C ASP A 3 -46.09 24.46 -49.47
N PRO A 4 -45.82 25.77 -49.20
CA PRO A 4 -46.01 26.83 -50.23
C PRO A 4 -45.19 28.17 -50.13
N VAL A 5 -44.46 28.51 -51.22
CA VAL A 5 -44.05 29.82 -51.88
C VAL A 5 -44.77 31.14 -51.42
N PRO A 6 -44.15 32.38 -51.36
CA PRO A 6 -43.48 33.16 -52.45
C PRO A 6 -42.24 34.02 -52.01
N SER A 7 -41.33 34.61 -52.81
CA SER A 7 -41.25 35.13 -54.19
C SER A 7 -39.80 35.59 -54.51
N GLY A 8 -39.34 35.37 -55.75
CA GLY A 8 -38.43 36.27 -56.50
C GLY A 8 -36.96 36.33 -56.05
N GLY A 9 -35.94 36.15 -56.88
CA GLY A 9 -35.86 35.92 -58.31
C GLY A 9 -34.38 35.71 -58.65
N ARG A 10 -33.99 34.48 -59.01
CA ARG A 10 -32.70 34.21 -59.64
C ARG A 10 -32.95 33.56 -61.01
N ARG A 11 -32.78 34.37 -62.05
CA ARG A 11 -32.55 34.01 -63.47
C ARG A 11 -31.41 34.95 -63.87
N TYR A 12 -30.30 34.57 -64.49
CA TYR A 12 -30.01 33.52 -65.44
C TYR A 12 -28.51 33.17 -65.32
N VAL A 13 -28.13 31.90 -65.40
CA VAL A 13 -26.92 31.52 -66.15
C VAL A 13 -27.28 30.30 -66.99
N VAL A 14 -27.42 30.55 -68.28
CA VAL A 14 -27.67 29.58 -69.34
C VAL A 14 -26.32 29.13 -69.88
N VAL A 15 -26.10 27.82 -69.89
CA VAL A 15 -25.43 27.04 -70.96
C VAL A 15 -24.41 27.79 -71.83
N ALA A 16 -23.11 27.57 -71.60
CA ALA A 16 -22.07 27.80 -72.61
C ALA A 16 -20.84 26.88 -72.38
N VAL A 17 -20.94 25.59 -72.75
CA VAL A 17 -19.77 24.67 -72.85
C VAL A 17 -19.64 24.09 -74.28
N VAL A 18 -20.27 24.69 -75.30
CA VAL A 18 -20.25 24.11 -76.68
C VAL A 18 -19.99 25.14 -77.79
N ILE A 19 -19.35 26.29 -77.52
CA ILE A 19 -18.87 27.18 -78.58
C ILE A 19 -17.42 27.65 -78.32
N MET A 20 -16.52 26.74 -77.98
CA MET A 20 -15.05 26.92 -78.11
C MET A 20 -14.52 26.18 -79.36
N LEU A 21 -15.20 26.30 -80.50
CA LEU A 21 -14.79 25.56 -81.71
C LEU A 21 -15.09 26.24 -83.05
N LEU A 22 -15.43 27.54 -83.07
CA LEU A 22 -15.78 28.24 -84.32
C LEU A 22 -15.35 29.72 -84.43
N ALA A 23 -14.34 30.18 -83.69
CA ALA A 23 -13.73 31.51 -83.92
C ALA A 23 -12.24 31.47 -84.34
N ALA A 24 -11.58 30.32 -84.30
CA ALA A 24 -10.29 30.12 -84.97
C ALA A 24 -10.50 29.56 -86.38
N LEU A 25 -11.05 30.39 -87.27
CA LEU A 25 -11.09 30.12 -88.70
C LEU A 25 -10.23 31.17 -89.40
N PRO A 26 -8.99 30.84 -89.82
CA PRO A 26 -8.26 31.69 -90.74
C PRO A 26 -8.92 31.54 -92.11
N PHE A 27 -9.84 32.45 -92.42
CA PHE A 27 -10.45 32.56 -93.74
C PHE A 27 -10.49 34.02 -94.19
N SER A 28 -9.34 34.51 -94.61
CA SER A 28 -9.24 35.36 -95.79
C SER A 28 -8.27 34.72 -96.79
N PRO A 29 -8.75 33.84 -97.69
CA PRO A 29 -7.96 33.32 -98.79
C PRO A 29 -8.29 34.12 -100.04
N LEU A 30 -7.61 35.23 -100.28
CA LEU A 30 -7.59 36.00 -101.53
C LEU A 30 -6.52 37.08 -101.26
N VAL A 31 -5.24 36.86 -101.47
CA VAL A 31 -4.63 36.64 -102.78
C VAL A 31 -3.42 35.69 -102.67
N ASP A 32 -3.51 34.53 -103.32
CA ASP A 32 -2.39 33.59 -103.47
C ASP A 32 -1.59 34.03 -104.71
N PHE A 33 -0.52 34.82 -104.53
CA PHE A 33 0.40 35.15 -105.64
C PHE A 33 1.31 33.96 -105.96
N GLN A 34 0.73 32.94 -106.61
CA GLN A 34 1.53 31.92 -107.27
C GLN A 34 2.15 32.49 -108.56
N SER A 35 3.46 32.67 -108.51
CA SER A 35 4.43 32.54 -109.61
C SER A 35 3.85 31.82 -110.84
N SER A 36 3.61 32.57 -111.93
CA SER A 36 3.15 32.00 -113.19
C SER A 36 4.19 32.16 -114.30
N GLN A 37 4.77 31.02 -114.69
CA GLN A 37 5.55 30.87 -115.90
C GLN A 37 4.65 31.00 -117.15
N HIS A 38 5.02 31.93 -118.06
CA HIS A 38 5.07 31.81 -119.53
C HIS A 38 3.80 31.41 -120.35
N ILE A 39 3.47 32.20 -121.41
CA ILE A 39 3.46 31.81 -122.85
C ILE A 39 2.75 32.88 -123.73
N ASP A 40 3.41 33.24 -124.84
CA ASP A 40 3.01 34.15 -125.91
C ASP A 40 2.10 33.48 -126.99
N LYS A 41 0.98 34.12 -127.40
CA LYS A 41 0.53 34.37 -128.81
C LYS A 41 -0.99 34.59 -129.02
N GLN A 42 -1.30 35.69 -129.72
CA GLN A 42 -2.57 36.07 -130.41
C GLN A 42 -3.76 36.39 -129.47
N SER A 43 -4.46 37.54 -129.51
CA SER A 43 -4.55 38.64 -130.48
C SER A 43 -5.42 39.78 -129.89
N VAL A 44 -4.90 41.02 -129.92
CA VAL A 44 -5.58 42.29 -130.33
C VAL A 44 -6.75 42.78 -129.45
N THR A 45 -6.70 43.96 -128.82
CA THR A 45 -7.01 45.27 -129.47
C THR A 45 -6.39 46.53 -128.81
N ASN A 46 -5.77 47.35 -129.65
CA ASN A 46 -5.81 48.83 -129.76
C ASN A 46 -5.81 49.73 -128.50
N ASP A 47 -4.65 49.92 -127.87
CA ASP A 47 -4.03 51.25 -127.76
C ASP A 47 -2.53 51.06 -127.48
N SER A 48 -1.67 51.46 -128.42
CA SER A 48 -0.24 51.12 -128.43
C SER A 48 0.59 52.36 -128.10
N ASN A 49 0.65 52.73 -126.82
CA ASN A 49 1.59 53.73 -126.31
C ASN A 49 1.82 53.73 -124.78
N LEU A 50 1.78 52.57 -124.10
CA LEU A 50 2.41 52.42 -122.78
C LEU A 50 3.26 51.13 -122.73
N PRO A 51 4.49 51.17 -122.19
CA PRO A 51 5.34 50.00 -122.03
C PRO A 51 4.91 49.25 -120.76
N THR A 52 4.12 48.19 -120.90
CA THR A 52 3.85 47.20 -119.84
C THR A 52 5.05 46.26 -119.65
N LYS A 53 6.25 46.82 -119.76
CA LYS A 53 7.49 46.06 -119.68
C LYS A 53 7.86 46.02 -118.20
N ASP A 54 7.98 44.82 -117.71
CA ASP A 54 8.59 44.47 -116.44
C ASP A 54 9.92 43.81 -116.84
N SER A 55 11.03 44.46 -116.49
CA SER A 55 12.36 44.15 -117.02
C SER A 55 13.06 43.02 -116.28
N ASP A 56 12.79 42.84 -115.00
CA ASP A 56 13.38 41.84 -114.12
C ASP A 56 12.38 40.76 -113.66
N ASN A 57 11.09 40.92 -113.99
CA ASN A 57 9.97 40.00 -113.74
C ASN A 57 9.62 39.84 -112.26
N ASP A 58 9.66 40.92 -111.49
CA ASP A 58 9.28 40.92 -110.08
C ASP A 58 7.79 41.22 -109.83
N GLY A 59 7.04 41.61 -110.86
CA GLY A 59 5.61 41.91 -110.79
C GLY A 59 5.29 43.41 -110.88
N MET A 60 6.27 44.29 -110.72
CA MET A 60 6.10 45.74 -110.86
C MET A 60 6.47 46.19 -112.29
N PRO A 61 5.71 47.10 -112.92
CA PRO A 61 6.06 47.59 -114.25
C PRO A 61 7.11 48.70 -114.20
N ASP A 62 8.07 48.67 -115.12
CA ASP A 62 9.24 49.59 -115.18
C ASP A 62 8.88 51.09 -114.96
N TRP A 63 7.70 51.52 -115.44
CA TRP A 63 7.29 52.92 -115.36
C TRP A 63 6.86 53.33 -113.95
N TRP A 64 6.26 52.42 -113.18
CA TRP A 64 5.79 52.67 -111.82
C TRP A 64 6.99 52.72 -110.88
N GLU A 65 7.90 51.75 -111.02
CA GLU A 65 9.18 51.73 -110.31
C GLU A 65 9.97 53.03 -110.55
N MET A 66 10.09 53.46 -111.81
CA MET A 66 10.76 54.74 -112.13
C MET A 66 10.05 55.97 -111.53
N MET A 67 8.72 55.95 -111.44
CA MET A 67 7.94 57.05 -110.85
C MET A 67 8.20 57.17 -109.35
N HIS A 68 8.24 56.03 -108.66
CA HIS A 68 8.55 55.93 -107.24
C HIS A 68 10.06 55.78 -106.97
N LYS A 69 10.90 55.94 -107.99
CA LYS A 69 12.38 55.84 -107.98
C LYS A 69 12.92 54.54 -107.36
N LEU A 70 12.23 53.43 -107.57
CA LEU A 70 12.72 52.07 -107.43
C LEU A 70 13.59 51.73 -108.67
N ASP A 71 14.38 50.65 -108.64
CA ASP A 71 15.30 50.28 -109.73
C ASP A 71 14.65 49.21 -110.63
N PRO A 72 14.24 49.57 -111.88
CA PRO A 72 13.57 48.65 -112.82
C PRO A 72 14.41 47.48 -113.33
N SER A 73 15.48 47.12 -112.63
CA SER A 73 16.36 46.02 -112.94
C SER A 73 16.80 45.22 -111.72
N ASP A 74 16.30 45.55 -110.53
CA ASP A 74 16.57 44.89 -109.26
C ASP A 74 15.30 44.32 -108.62
N ALA A 75 14.89 43.14 -109.10
CA ALA A 75 13.75 42.35 -108.61
C ALA A 75 13.65 42.11 -107.08
N LEU A 76 14.66 42.50 -106.29
CA LEU A 76 14.58 42.44 -104.82
C LEU A 76 13.81 43.62 -104.23
N ASP A 77 13.71 44.77 -104.92
CA ASP A 77 13.04 45.93 -104.38
C ASP A 77 11.51 45.75 -104.26
N ALA A 78 10.88 44.88 -105.07
CA ALA A 78 9.50 44.42 -104.87
C ALA A 78 9.20 43.91 -103.45
N SER A 79 10.18 43.25 -102.82
CA SER A 79 10.06 42.61 -101.50
C SER A 79 10.49 43.50 -100.32
N LEU A 80 10.94 44.73 -100.60
CA LEU A 80 11.28 45.69 -99.57
C LEU A 80 10.05 46.47 -99.15
N ASP A 81 9.91 46.71 -97.85
CA ASP A 81 9.07 47.75 -97.28
C ASP A 81 9.95 49.00 -97.08
N THR A 82 9.80 49.97 -97.98
CA THR A 82 10.77 51.07 -98.13
C THR A 82 10.55 52.18 -97.12
N ASP A 83 9.31 52.42 -96.72
CA ASP A 83 8.95 53.43 -95.72
C ASP A 83 8.62 52.83 -94.36
N MET A 84 8.60 51.50 -94.22
CA MET A 84 8.41 50.73 -92.99
C MET A 84 7.01 50.88 -92.41
N ASP A 85 5.98 50.98 -93.23
CA ASP A 85 4.60 51.19 -92.81
C ASP A 85 3.83 49.88 -92.53
N GLY A 86 4.51 48.74 -92.58
CA GLY A 86 3.98 47.46 -92.11
C GLY A 86 3.40 47.49 -90.69
N HIS A 87 2.52 46.54 -90.39
CA HIS A 87 1.85 46.41 -89.10
C HIS A 87 2.51 45.35 -88.21
N ASP A 88 3.04 45.76 -87.06
CA ASP A 88 3.61 44.88 -86.03
C ASP A 88 2.49 44.15 -85.29
N ARG A 89 2.11 42.97 -85.80
CA ARG A 89 0.96 42.19 -85.32
C ARG A 89 1.25 41.48 -84.00
N ASN A 90 2.52 41.17 -83.75
CA ASN A 90 2.94 40.48 -82.53
C ASN A 90 3.40 41.46 -81.43
N ARG A 91 3.38 42.78 -81.71
CA ARG A 91 3.70 43.89 -80.81
C ARG A 91 5.07 43.74 -80.13
N ASN A 92 6.05 43.13 -80.83
CA ASN A 92 7.40 42.95 -80.29
C ASN A 92 8.30 44.19 -80.49
N GLY A 93 7.79 45.22 -81.16
CA GLY A 93 8.46 46.48 -81.46
C GLY A 93 9.35 46.44 -82.71
N VAL A 94 9.30 45.36 -83.50
CA VAL A 94 10.13 45.15 -84.69
C VAL A 94 9.29 44.45 -85.79
N LEU A 95 9.16 45.11 -86.94
CA LEU A 95 8.51 44.50 -88.11
C LEU A 95 9.31 43.30 -88.64
N GLU A 96 8.67 42.13 -88.64
CA GLU A 96 9.15 40.89 -89.25
C GLU A 96 8.90 40.87 -90.77
N GLU A 97 9.61 40.00 -91.50
CA GLU A 97 9.51 39.93 -92.98
C GLU A 97 8.08 39.62 -93.45
N GLU A 98 7.28 38.91 -92.64
CA GLU A 98 5.87 38.65 -92.91
C GLU A 98 4.93 39.83 -92.58
N GLU A 99 5.40 40.86 -91.87
CA GLU A 99 4.66 42.06 -91.43
C GLU A 99 4.89 43.28 -92.30
N TYR A 100 5.84 43.19 -93.24
CA TYR A 100 6.14 44.21 -94.22
C TYR A 100 4.97 44.44 -95.17
N PHE A 101 4.65 45.71 -95.37
CA PHE A 101 3.84 46.14 -96.50
C PHE A 101 4.79 46.50 -97.64
N THR A 102 5.02 45.54 -98.54
CA THR A 102 6.12 45.68 -99.51
C THR A 102 5.74 46.59 -100.66
N ASN A 103 6.75 47.15 -101.34
CA ASN A 103 6.56 47.98 -102.54
C ASN A 103 5.65 47.31 -103.60
N LEU A 104 5.71 45.98 -103.73
CA LEU A 104 4.82 45.21 -104.59
C LEU A 104 3.36 45.22 -104.08
N MET A 105 3.14 45.06 -102.77
CA MET A 105 1.80 45.13 -102.18
C MET A 105 1.18 46.52 -102.38
N GLU A 106 1.99 47.57 -102.24
CA GLU A 106 1.59 48.95 -102.50
C GLU A 106 1.20 49.20 -103.96
N TYR A 107 1.98 48.66 -104.91
CA TYR A 107 1.61 48.68 -106.32
C TYR A 107 0.30 47.92 -106.57
N GLU A 108 0.15 46.74 -105.96
CA GLU A 108 -1.01 45.87 -106.12
C GLU A 108 -2.30 46.46 -105.55
N MET A 109 -2.23 47.48 -104.69
CA MET A 109 -3.41 48.25 -104.27
C MET A 109 -4.15 48.91 -105.43
N ASP A 110 -3.46 49.22 -106.55
CA ASP A 110 -4.12 49.69 -107.78
C ASP A 110 -5.15 48.67 -108.31
N LEU A 111 -4.93 47.38 -108.05
CA LEU A 111 -5.85 46.32 -108.43
C LEU A 111 -7.04 46.17 -107.45
N VAL A 112 -6.90 46.64 -106.21
CA VAL A 112 -7.88 46.48 -105.13
C VAL A 112 -8.77 47.73 -104.99
N VAL A 113 -8.16 48.89 -104.77
CA VAL A 113 -8.86 50.18 -104.52
C VAL A 113 -8.82 51.13 -105.71
N GLY A 114 -8.11 50.75 -106.79
CA GLY A 114 -8.11 51.48 -108.07
C GLY A 114 -7.06 52.58 -108.19
N ASN A 115 -6.15 52.68 -107.21
CA ASN A 115 -4.89 53.44 -107.20
C ASN A 115 -3.88 52.71 -106.30
N SER A 116 -2.58 52.82 -106.57
CA SER A 116 -1.52 52.35 -105.67
C SER A 116 -1.27 53.34 -104.54
N THR A 117 -0.76 52.85 -103.40
CA THR A 117 -0.14 53.70 -102.36
C THR A 117 1.27 54.14 -102.80
N ASP A 118 1.86 55.12 -102.11
CA ASP A 118 3.22 55.59 -102.43
C ASP A 118 4.27 54.88 -101.56
N PRO A 119 5.16 54.03 -102.13
CA PRO A 119 6.19 53.24 -101.44
C PRO A 119 7.31 54.01 -100.74
N ARG A 120 7.06 55.26 -100.41
CA ARG A 120 7.96 56.14 -99.66
C ARG A 120 7.22 57.02 -98.68
N ASN A 121 5.92 56.87 -98.58
CA ASN A 121 5.05 57.64 -97.75
C ASN A 121 4.13 56.71 -96.98
N ARG A 122 4.50 56.47 -95.72
CA ARG A 122 3.83 55.54 -94.82
C ARG A 122 2.32 55.74 -94.65
N ASP A 123 1.80 56.90 -94.99
CA ASP A 123 0.42 57.34 -94.77
C ASP A 123 0.04 58.19 -95.99
N THR A 124 -0.65 57.56 -96.93
CA THR A 124 -0.91 58.10 -98.25
C THR A 124 -1.96 59.22 -98.25
N ASP A 125 -2.91 59.22 -97.32
CA ASP A 125 -3.94 60.26 -97.24
C ASP A 125 -3.74 61.30 -96.13
N GLY A 126 -2.83 61.04 -95.20
CA GLY A 126 -2.33 61.96 -94.21
C GLY A 126 -3.21 62.06 -92.95
N ASP A 127 -3.96 61.03 -92.60
CA ASP A 127 -4.82 61.00 -91.41
C ASP A 127 -4.12 60.57 -90.11
N GLY A 128 -2.90 60.05 -90.23
CA GLY A 128 -2.07 59.61 -89.10
C GLY A 128 -2.01 58.10 -88.91
N ILE A 129 -2.77 57.32 -89.68
CA ILE A 129 -2.74 55.86 -89.68
C ILE A 129 -1.82 55.38 -90.83
N PRO A 130 -0.93 54.39 -90.63
CA PRO A 130 -0.09 53.87 -91.71
C PRO A 130 -0.87 53.02 -92.73
N ASP A 131 -0.52 53.11 -94.02
CA ASP A 131 -1.21 52.37 -95.10
C ASP A 131 -1.20 50.85 -94.83
N GLY A 132 -0.08 50.31 -94.34
CA GLY A 132 0.04 48.90 -93.96
C GLY A 132 -0.87 48.48 -92.79
N TRP A 133 -1.18 49.38 -91.85
CA TRP A 133 -2.13 49.13 -90.76
C TRP A 133 -3.57 49.17 -91.28
N GLU A 134 -3.90 50.18 -92.08
CA GLU A 134 -5.22 50.33 -92.69
C GLU A 134 -5.57 49.11 -93.55
N VAL A 135 -4.64 48.70 -94.40
CA VAL A 135 -4.82 47.52 -95.27
C VAL A 135 -5.03 46.25 -94.44
N TYR A 136 -4.31 46.10 -93.32
CA TYR A 136 -4.45 44.94 -92.45
C TYR A 136 -5.87 44.83 -91.86
N TYR A 137 -6.43 45.96 -91.38
CA TYR A 137 -7.79 46.03 -90.86
C TYR A 137 -8.86 46.34 -91.91
N ASN A 138 -8.50 46.30 -93.19
CA ASN A 138 -9.39 46.51 -94.34
C ASN A 138 -10.04 47.91 -94.38
N PHE A 139 -9.33 48.92 -93.89
CA PHE A 139 -9.55 50.34 -94.14
C PHE A 139 -8.95 50.78 -95.48
N ASN A 140 -9.23 52.01 -95.88
CA ASN A 140 -8.88 52.48 -97.22
C ASN A 140 -7.81 53.58 -97.11
N PRO A 141 -6.54 53.33 -97.52
CA PRO A 141 -5.39 54.25 -97.39
C PRO A 141 -5.43 55.51 -98.28
N HIS A 142 -6.63 55.88 -98.71
CA HIS A 142 -6.94 57.04 -99.52
C HIS A 142 -8.14 57.83 -98.95
N LEU A 143 -8.70 57.41 -97.82
CA LEU A 143 -9.88 57.97 -97.18
C LEU A 143 -9.63 58.39 -95.74
N ALA A 144 -8.95 59.51 -95.55
CA ALA A 144 -8.68 60.17 -94.27
C ALA A 144 -9.85 60.41 -93.27
N SER A 145 -11.09 60.06 -93.62
CA SER A 145 -12.24 60.15 -92.70
C SER A 145 -12.53 58.86 -91.94
N ASP A 146 -11.94 57.71 -92.34
CA ASP A 146 -12.12 56.48 -91.57
C ASP A 146 -11.29 56.50 -90.27
N ALA A 147 -10.20 57.26 -90.17
CA ALA A 147 -9.52 57.52 -88.88
C ALA A 147 -10.40 58.14 -87.79
N ASP A 148 -11.43 58.94 -88.16
CA ASP A 148 -12.36 59.59 -87.22
C ASP A 148 -13.59 58.70 -86.89
N ASP A 149 -13.74 57.54 -87.53
CA ASP A 149 -14.84 56.61 -87.24
C ASP A 149 -14.51 55.80 -85.97
N ASP A 150 -15.52 55.54 -85.15
CA ASP A 150 -15.52 54.56 -84.05
C ASP A 150 -16.32 53.35 -84.56
N ARG A 151 -15.64 52.22 -84.73
CA ARG A 151 -16.18 51.09 -85.52
C ARG A 151 -16.84 50.01 -84.68
N ASP A 152 -16.41 49.85 -83.43
CA ASP A 152 -16.93 48.91 -82.45
C ASP A 152 -17.77 49.57 -81.35
N GLU A 153 -17.87 50.91 -81.35
CA GLU A 153 -18.72 51.71 -80.45
C GLU A 153 -18.34 51.54 -78.97
N ASP A 154 -17.03 51.55 -78.66
CA ASP A 154 -16.44 51.25 -77.36
C ASP A 154 -16.13 52.48 -76.48
N GLY A 155 -16.49 53.67 -76.95
CA GLY A 155 -16.41 54.92 -76.19
C GLY A 155 -17.15 54.89 -74.84
N TYR A 156 -16.69 55.73 -73.89
CA TYR A 156 -17.19 55.75 -72.50
C TYR A 156 -17.91 57.05 -72.13
N ASP A 157 -19.11 56.92 -71.53
CA ASP A 157 -19.94 58.02 -71.05
C ASP A 157 -19.39 58.60 -69.74
N ALA A 158 -18.28 59.32 -69.86
CA ALA A 158 -17.57 59.93 -68.74
C ALA A 158 -18.42 60.90 -67.91
N ASN A 159 -19.46 61.48 -68.50
CA ASN A 159 -20.32 62.46 -67.85
C ASN A 159 -21.64 61.87 -67.29
N ARG A 160 -21.92 60.59 -67.60
CA ARG A 160 -23.06 59.79 -67.13
C ARG A 160 -24.42 60.41 -67.45
N ASP A 161 -24.55 61.08 -68.59
CA ASP A 161 -25.84 61.62 -69.06
C ASP A 161 -26.63 60.64 -69.94
N GLY A 162 -26.05 59.47 -70.22
CA GLY A 162 -26.62 58.36 -70.95
C GLY A 162 -26.40 58.41 -72.47
N ASP A 163 -25.60 59.36 -72.98
CA ASP A 163 -25.31 59.54 -74.40
C ASP A 163 -23.79 59.73 -74.64
N ILE A 164 -23.15 58.86 -75.45
CA ILE A 164 -21.75 59.06 -75.88
C ILE A 164 -21.65 60.27 -76.83
N SER A 165 -21.02 61.35 -76.39
CA SER A 165 -20.77 62.55 -77.20
C SER A 165 -19.59 62.35 -78.17
N PRO A 166 -19.43 63.22 -79.19
CA PRO A 166 -18.26 63.16 -80.09
C PRO A 166 -16.90 63.37 -79.40
N GLU A 167 -16.90 63.81 -78.14
CA GLU A 167 -15.71 63.93 -77.31
C GLU A 167 -15.47 62.69 -76.41
N GLU A 168 -16.38 61.71 -76.44
CA GLU A 168 -16.40 60.47 -75.65
C GLU A 168 -16.33 59.20 -76.52
N ILE A 169 -16.31 59.34 -77.85
CA ILE A 169 -16.03 58.22 -78.78
C ILE A 169 -14.55 57.86 -78.71
N HIS A 170 -14.23 56.59 -78.98
CA HIS A 170 -12.87 56.13 -79.18
C HIS A 170 -12.67 55.82 -80.66
N THR A 171 -11.85 56.64 -81.33
CA THR A 171 -11.72 56.61 -82.79
C THR A 171 -10.68 55.60 -83.26
N ASN A 172 -10.77 55.10 -84.51
CA ASN A 172 -9.76 54.19 -85.09
C ASN A 172 -8.31 54.72 -84.97
N LEU A 173 -8.12 56.05 -85.03
CA LEU A 173 -6.81 56.67 -84.80
C LEU A 173 -6.36 56.53 -83.33
N GLU A 174 -7.27 56.69 -82.38
CA GLU A 174 -6.98 56.51 -80.96
C GLU A 174 -6.70 55.05 -80.65
N GLU A 175 -7.38 54.12 -81.33
CA GLU A 175 -7.09 52.70 -81.20
C GLU A 175 -5.73 52.32 -81.75
N TYR A 176 -5.35 52.86 -82.91
CA TYR A 176 -3.98 52.71 -83.40
C TYR A 176 -2.94 53.23 -82.40
N LEU A 177 -3.22 54.34 -81.71
CA LEU A 177 -2.32 54.92 -80.70
C LEU A 177 -2.29 54.12 -79.40
N ALA A 178 -3.41 53.53 -78.98
CA ALA A 178 -3.53 52.63 -77.84
C ALA A 178 -2.98 51.22 -78.16
N GLY A 179 -2.88 50.90 -79.45
CA GLY A 179 -2.51 49.58 -79.94
C GLY A 179 -3.68 48.59 -79.90
N THR A 180 -4.92 49.06 -79.76
CA THR A 180 -6.14 48.24 -79.70
C THR A 180 -6.65 47.85 -81.09
N ASN A 181 -7.69 47.01 -81.15
CA ASN A 181 -8.22 46.46 -82.38
C ASN A 181 -9.54 47.14 -82.78
N PRO A 182 -9.61 47.83 -83.93
CA PRO A 182 -10.74 48.65 -84.40
C PRO A 182 -12.01 47.94 -84.82
N TRP A 183 -12.14 46.70 -84.40
CA TRP A 183 -13.34 45.89 -84.62
C TRP A 183 -13.73 45.12 -83.36
N GLU A 184 -13.02 45.32 -82.26
CA GLU A 184 -13.18 44.63 -80.99
C GLU A 184 -13.35 45.67 -79.89
N PHE A 185 -14.58 45.75 -79.38
CA PHE A 185 -14.98 46.59 -78.24
C PHE A 185 -14.09 46.45 -76.98
N ASP A 186 -13.33 45.35 -76.90
CA ASP A 186 -12.50 44.91 -75.79
C ASP A 186 -11.37 44.08 -76.41
N THR A 187 -10.18 44.68 -76.49
CA THR A 187 -9.03 44.14 -77.23
C THR A 187 -8.39 42.94 -76.54
N ASP A 188 -8.35 42.91 -75.21
CA ASP A 188 -7.71 41.84 -74.45
C ASP A 188 -8.68 40.79 -73.88
N ALA A 189 -9.97 41.00 -74.14
CA ALA A 189 -11.09 40.13 -73.83
C ALA A 189 -11.36 39.96 -72.33
N ASP A 190 -11.12 41.01 -71.53
CA ASP A 190 -11.34 41.01 -70.09
C ASP A 190 -12.67 41.63 -69.62
N VAL A 191 -13.50 42.04 -70.60
CA VAL A 191 -14.85 42.59 -70.52
C VAL A 191 -14.91 44.11 -70.33
N MET A 192 -13.83 44.76 -69.89
CA MET A 192 -13.77 46.23 -69.86
C MET A 192 -13.61 46.75 -71.29
N SER A 193 -14.21 47.90 -71.61
CA SER A 193 -14.07 48.47 -72.97
C SER A 193 -12.78 49.25 -73.08
N ASP A 194 -12.12 49.19 -74.25
CA ASP A 194 -10.84 49.88 -74.45
C ASP A 194 -10.99 51.38 -74.15
N GLY A 195 -12.11 52.01 -74.58
CA GLY A 195 -12.45 53.39 -74.24
C GLY A 195 -12.61 53.69 -72.74
N TRP A 196 -13.16 52.77 -71.93
CA TRP A 196 -13.29 52.95 -70.47
C TRP A 196 -11.94 52.87 -69.78
N GLU A 197 -11.15 51.87 -70.14
CA GLU A 197 -9.81 51.65 -69.59
C GLU A 197 -8.89 52.82 -69.88
N ILE A 198 -8.89 53.32 -71.12
CA ILE A 198 -8.09 54.48 -71.52
C ILE A 198 -8.53 55.75 -70.77
N TYR A 199 -9.83 55.92 -70.52
CA TYR A 199 -10.33 57.07 -69.76
C TYR A 199 -9.80 57.10 -68.33
N TYR A 200 -9.79 55.95 -67.64
CA TYR A 200 -9.25 55.82 -66.28
C TYR A 200 -7.73 55.59 -66.22
N GLY A 201 -7.10 55.33 -67.37
CA GLY A 201 -5.65 55.12 -67.49
C GLY A 201 -5.17 53.70 -67.16
N LEU A 202 -6.05 52.71 -67.36
CA LEU A 202 -5.77 51.27 -67.33
C LEU A 202 -5.16 50.82 -68.67
N ASP A 203 -4.71 49.55 -68.78
CA ASP A 203 -4.00 49.01 -69.94
C ASP A 203 -4.94 48.10 -70.77
N PRO A 204 -5.58 48.62 -71.84
CA PRO A 204 -6.59 47.91 -72.64
C PRO A 204 -6.02 46.76 -73.50
N THR A 205 -4.79 46.37 -73.22
CA THR A 205 -4.08 45.30 -73.91
C THR A 205 -3.59 44.22 -72.96
N ASN A 206 -3.89 44.37 -71.67
CA ASN A 206 -3.45 43.50 -70.60
C ASN A 206 -4.57 43.18 -69.60
N SER A 207 -5.34 42.15 -69.95
CA SER A 207 -6.39 41.50 -69.16
C SER A 207 -6.08 41.12 -67.70
N GLU A 208 -4.84 41.30 -67.22
CA GLU A 208 -4.50 41.12 -65.81
C GLU A 208 -4.94 42.30 -64.93
N ASP A 209 -5.14 43.49 -65.49
CA ASP A 209 -5.48 44.70 -64.73
C ASP A 209 -6.96 44.78 -64.29
N SER A 210 -7.90 44.13 -65.00
CA SER A 210 -9.27 43.88 -64.50
C SER A 210 -9.32 43.16 -63.16
N TRP A 211 -8.29 42.37 -62.84
CA TRP A 211 -8.20 41.59 -61.60
C TRP A 211 -7.41 42.29 -60.49
N LEU A 212 -7.03 43.55 -60.69
CA LEU A 212 -6.42 44.39 -59.68
C LEU A 212 -7.49 45.16 -58.91
N ASP A 213 -7.28 45.28 -57.62
CA ASP A 213 -7.97 46.22 -56.74
C ASP A 213 -6.99 47.39 -56.55
N SER A 214 -7.27 48.50 -57.22
CA SER A 214 -6.27 49.56 -57.44
C SER A 214 -6.31 50.65 -56.37
N ASP A 215 -7.43 50.83 -55.70
CA ASP A 215 -7.66 51.79 -54.61
C ASP A 215 -7.85 51.15 -53.23
N LEU A 216 -7.92 49.81 -53.15
CA LEU A 216 -7.93 49.02 -51.92
C LEU A 216 -9.17 49.27 -51.06
N ASP A 217 -10.32 49.34 -51.71
CA ASP A 217 -11.62 49.65 -51.11
C ASP A 217 -12.48 48.40 -50.84
N GLY A 218 -11.91 47.20 -51.04
CA GLY A 218 -12.51 45.93 -50.67
C GLY A 218 -12.88 45.82 -49.18
N TRP A 219 -13.87 44.98 -48.89
CA TRP A 219 -14.45 44.81 -47.57
C TRP A 219 -14.04 43.47 -46.93
N ASP A 220 -13.33 43.54 -45.80
CA ASP A 220 -12.95 42.39 -44.99
C ASP A 220 -14.16 41.87 -44.20
N SER A 221 -14.94 41.02 -44.85
CA SER A 221 -16.19 40.49 -44.33
C SER A 221 -16.02 39.56 -43.11
N ASN A 222 -14.81 39.06 -42.89
CA ASN A 222 -14.51 38.10 -41.84
C ASN A 222 -13.60 38.68 -40.73
N LEU A 223 -13.11 39.90 -40.90
CA LEU A 223 -12.36 40.70 -39.93
C LEU A 223 -11.05 40.02 -39.49
N ASP A 224 -10.40 39.27 -40.38
CA ASP A 224 -9.09 38.64 -40.13
C ASP A 224 -7.90 39.54 -40.49
N PHE A 225 -8.17 40.78 -40.93
CA PHE A 225 -7.23 41.80 -41.37
C PHE A 225 -6.50 41.47 -42.68
N ASP A 226 -6.94 40.46 -43.43
CA ASP A 226 -6.39 40.05 -44.72
C ASP A 226 -7.51 39.94 -45.78
N LEU A 227 -7.58 40.87 -46.73
CA LEU A 227 -8.54 40.80 -47.83
C LEU A 227 -8.30 39.56 -48.71
N ALA A 228 -9.17 38.56 -48.59
CA ALA A 228 -9.22 37.42 -49.51
C ALA A 228 -9.55 37.90 -50.93
N TYR A 229 -9.29 37.06 -51.93
CA TYR A 229 -9.56 37.44 -53.31
C TYR A 229 -11.04 37.76 -53.56
N GLU A 230 -11.95 37.06 -52.87
CA GLU A 230 -13.39 37.28 -52.92
C GLU A 230 -13.87 38.54 -52.17
N GLU A 231 -13.02 39.15 -51.34
CA GLU A 231 -13.31 40.35 -50.53
C GLU A 231 -12.77 41.64 -51.19
N LYS A 232 -11.99 41.48 -52.25
CA LYS A 232 -11.50 42.61 -53.04
C LYS A 232 -12.58 43.13 -53.97
N TYR A 233 -12.61 44.44 -54.12
CA TYR A 233 -13.42 45.10 -55.11
C TYR A 233 -12.52 45.45 -56.29
N LEU A 234 -12.65 44.68 -57.37
CA LEU A 234 -11.70 44.69 -58.49
C LEU A 234 -12.10 45.76 -59.51
N ASN A 235 -11.14 46.22 -60.33
CA ASN A 235 -11.40 47.11 -61.47
C ASN A 235 -12.52 46.57 -62.39
N TYR A 236 -12.65 45.25 -62.53
CA TYR A 236 -13.78 44.66 -63.25
C TYR A 236 -15.14 44.91 -62.57
N MET A 237 -15.20 44.87 -61.23
CA MET A 237 -16.42 45.17 -60.47
C MET A 237 -16.75 46.66 -60.53
N GLU A 238 -15.72 47.51 -60.49
CA GLU A 238 -15.81 48.94 -60.73
C GLU A 238 -16.48 49.26 -62.07
N PHE A 239 -16.01 48.62 -63.14
CA PHE A 239 -16.61 48.73 -64.47
C PHE A 239 -18.09 48.32 -64.50
N LEU A 240 -18.47 47.24 -63.80
CA LEU A 240 -19.85 46.78 -63.76
C LEU A 240 -20.80 47.71 -63.00
N ASN A 241 -20.30 48.39 -61.97
CA ASN A 241 -21.07 49.32 -61.13
C ASN A 241 -20.89 50.79 -61.53
N ASP A 242 -20.07 51.07 -62.56
CA ASP A 242 -19.72 52.43 -62.99
C ASP A 242 -19.15 53.26 -61.81
N THR A 243 -18.29 52.65 -61.00
CA THR A 243 -17.51 53.33 -59.95
C THR A 243 -16.12 53.73 -60.48
N HIS A 244 -15.39 54.54 -59.73
CA HIS A 244 -14.08 55.04 -60.13
C HIS A 244 -12.95 54.11 -59.63
N PRO A 245 -12.24 53.38 -60.52
CA PRO A 245 -11.31 52.30 -60.14
C PRO A 245 -9.98 52.75 -59.49
N LEU A 246 -9.87 54.00 -59.07
CA LEU A 246 -8.66 54.57 -58.44
C LEU A 246 -9.04 55.46 -57.25
N VAL A 247 -10.32 55.46 -56.87
CA VAL A 247 -10.89 56.30 -55.82
C VAL A 247 -11.85 55.44 -55.03
N TRP A 248 -11.43 55.06 -53.83
CA TRP A 248 -12.17 54.18 -52.92
C TRP A 248 -13.60 54.59 -52.55
N ASP A 249 -14.04 55.81 -52.89
CA ASP A 249 -15.33 56.41 -52.52
C ASP A 249 -15.74 57.33 -53.69
N SER A 250 -16.52 56.77 -54.62
CA SER A 250 -16.88 57.40 -55.89
C SER A 250 -17.78 58.62 -55.72
N ASP A 251 -18.63 58.62 -54.70
CA ASP A 251 -19.67 59.62 -54.50
C ASP A 251 -19.34 60.62 -53.37
N SER A 252 -18.22 60.38 -52.67
CA SER A 252 -17.63 61.18 -51.61
C SER A 252 -18.49 61.29 -50.35
N ASP A 253 -19.19 60.22 -50.00
CA ASP A 253 -20.11 60.16 -48.88
C ASP A 253 -19.52 59.54 -47.60
N SER A 254 -18.24 59.14 -47.67
CA SER A 254 -17.40 58.53 -46.64
C SER A 254 -17.54 57.01 -46.46
N MET A 255 -18.34 56.34 -47.29
CA MET A 255 -18.42 54.88 -47.35
C MET A 255 -17.63 54.37 -48.59
N PRO A 256 -16.90 53.25 -48.50
CA PRO A 256 -16.20 52.70 -49.65
C PRO A 256 -17.15 52.03 -50.65
N ASP A 257 -16.85 52.15 -51.95
CA ASP A 257 -17.69 51.57 -53.01
C ASP A 257 -17.83 50.04 -52.82
N GLY A 258 -16.73 49.35 -52.51
CA GLY A 258 -16.72 47.92 -52.21
C GLY A 258 -17.57 47.51 -50.99
N TRP A 259 -17.64 48.33 -49.95
CA TRP A 259 -18.48 48.09 -48.77
C TRP A 259 -19.95 48.29 -49.09
N GLU A 260 -20.28 49.38 -49.79
CA GLU A 260 -21.65 49.70 -50.18
C GLU A 260 -22.24 48.61 -51.07
N VAL A 261 -21.51 48.17 -52.09
CA VAL A 261 -21.97 47.10 -52.98
C VAL A 261 -22.14 45.78 -52.23
N PHE A 262 -21.26 45.45 -51.29
CA PHE A 262 -21.40 44.26 -50.46
C PHE A 262 -22.71 44.25 -49.67
N PHE A 263 -23.10 45.41 -49.14
CA PHE A 263 -24.34 45.61 -48.40
C PHE A 263 -25.48 46.17 -49.27
N ASP A 264 -25.53 45.92 -50.59
CA ASP A 264 -26.63 46.37 -51.47
C ASP A 264 -27.01 47.88 -51.34
N LEU A 265 -26.05 48.74 -51.02
CA LEU A 265 -26.15 50.21 -51.05
C LEU A 265 -25.71 50.74 -52.43
N ASP A 266 -25.96 52.02 -52.71
CA ASP A 266 -25.76 52.62 -54.04
C ASP A 266 -24.50 53.49 -54.05
N PRO A 267 -23.34 52.98 -54.52
CA PRO A 267 -22.03 53.65 -54.39
C PRO A 267 -21.88 54.94 -55.21
N LEU A 268 -22.94 55.36 -55.89
CA LEU A 268 -23.00 56.58 -56.69
C LEU A 268 -23.97 57.61 -56.09
N ARG A 269 -24.52 57.36 -54.90
CA ARG A 269 -25.63 58.10 -54.32
C ARG A 269 -25.30 58.59 -52.89
N PRO A 270 -24.79 59.83 -52.75
CA PRO A 270 -24.19 60.33 -51.49
C PRO A 270 -25.13 60.57 -50.29
N THR A 271 -26.39 60.17 -50.42
CA THR A 271 -27.45 60.43 -49.46
C THR A 271 -27.84 59.20 -48.65
N ASP A 272 -27.39 58.02 -49.03
CA ASP A 272 -27.71 56.78 -48.32
C ASP A 272 -26.77 56.45 -47.17
N ASN A 273 -25.63 57.12 -47.04
CA ASN A 273 -24.94 57.24 -45.76
C ASN A 273 -25.83 57.67 -44.57
N PHE A 274 -26.90 58.44 -44.83
CA PHE A 274 -27.89 58.86 -43.82
C PHE A 274 -29.16 57.99 -43.79
N GLU A 275 -29.25 56.99 -44.67
CA GLU A 275 -30.29 55.96 -44.57
C GLU A 275 -29.94 54.99 -43.43
N ASP A 276 -30.96 54.25 -43.01
CA ASP A 276 -30.97 53.32 -41.88
C ASP A 276 -31.67 52.09 -42.45
N LYS A 277 -30.87 51.08 -42.80
CA LYS A 277 -31.26 50.05 -43.77
C LYS A 277 -32.12 48.96 -43.13
N GLU A 278 -31.76 48.55 -41.93
CA GLU A 278 -32.42 47.56 -41.07
C GLU A 278 -33.48 48.19 -40.15
N GLY A 279 -33.41 49.51 -39.93
CA GLY A 279 -34.45 50.27 -39.24
C GLY A 279 -34.25 50.29 -37.73
N ASP A 280 -33.03 50.11 -37.25
CA ASP A 280 -32.67 50.09 -35.83
C ASP A 280 -32.43 51.51 -35.26
N GLY A 281 -32.30 52.51 -36.16
CA GLY A 281 -32.04 53.89 -35.82
C GLY A 281 -30.57 54.30 -35.86
N LEU A 282 -29.66 53.44 -36.30
CA LEU A 282 -28.25 53.68 -36.59
C LEU A 282 -28.08 53.90 -38.12
N PRO A 283 -27.65 55.09 -38.57
CA PRO A 283 -27.44 55.32 -39.99
C PRO A 283 -26.24 54.53 -40.54
N ASN A 284 -26.29 54.16 -41.81
CA ASN A 284 -25.25 53.37 -42.50
C ASN A 284 -23.82 53.92 -42.31
N VAL A 285 -23.64 55.24 -42.26
CA VAL A 285 -22.31 55.85 -42.04
C VAL A 285 -21.74 55.60 -40.66
N TYR A 286 -22.61 55.46 -39.66
CA TYR A 286 -22.19 55.07 -38.32
C TYR A 286 -21.94 53.58 -38.28
N GLU A 287 -22.75 52.75 -38.93
CA GLU A 287 -22.48 51.32 -39.01
C GLU A 287 -21.17 51.02 -39.72
N TYR A 288 -20.85 51.71 -40.81
CA TYR A 288 -19.54 51.61 -41.44
C TYR A 288 -18.41 51.97 -40.47
N ASN A 289 -18.62 52.98 -39.60
CA ASN A 289 -17.59 53.46 -38.69
C ASN A 289 -18.16 54.06 -37.39
N ASN A 290 -18.37 53.21 -36.39
CA ASN A 290 -18.86 53.52 -35.06
C ASN A 290 -17.93 54.46 -34.28
N SER A 291 -16.67 54.61 -34.67
CA SER A 291 -15.76 55.61 -34.08
C SER A 291 -16.22 57.06 -34.34
N LEU A 292 -17.12 57.26 -35.30
CA LEU A 292 -17.78 58.54 -35.56
C LEU A 292 -18.81 58.89 -34.48
N VAL A 293 -19.28 57.91 -33.70
CA VAL A 293 -20.23 58.07 -32.60
C VAL A 293 -19.47 58.38 -31.30
N ASN A 294 -19.67 59.60 -30.78
CA ASN A 294 -18.96 60.09 -29.58
C ASN A 294 -19.88 60.12 -28.35
N THR A 295 -20.34 58.95 -27.95
CA THR A 295 -21.16 58.71 -26.74
C THR A 295 -20.33 58.29 -25.53
N GLY A 296 -19.13 57.75 -25.78
CA GLY A 296 -18.26 57.16 -24.75
C GLY A 296 -18.44 55.66 -24.57
N TRP A 297 -18.99 54.98 -25.59
CA TRP A 297 -18.98 53.53 -25.71
C TRP A 297 -17.55 52.97 -25.62
N VAL A 298 -17.42 51.73 -25.14
CA VAL A 298 -16.15 51.04 -24.93
C VAL A 298 -15.88 50.17 -26.15
N ASP A 299 -14.72 50.35 -26.77
CA ASP A 299 -14.21 49.51 -27.87
C ASP A 299 -13.17 48.54 -27.29
N ILE A 300 -13.37 47.24 -27.48
CA ILE A 300 -12.50 46.19 -26.95
C ILE A 300 -11.78 45.38 -28.03
N ASP A 301 -12.32 45.26 -29.23
CA ASP A 301 -11.74 44.44 -30.30
C ASP A 301 -11.03 45.29 -31.39
N GLY A 302 -11.25 46.61 -31.41
CA GLY A 302 -10.72 47.53 -32.40
C GLY A 302 -11.45 47.50 -33.75
N ILE A 303 -12.61 46.85 -33.81
CA ILE A 303 -13.50 46.80 -34.97
C ILE A 303 -14.54 47.91 -34.81
N PHE A 304 -14.59 48.81 -35.80
CA PHE A 304 -15.52 49.95 -35.76
C PHE A 304 -16.70 49.77 -36.68
N THR A 305 -16.84 48.63 -37.33
CA THR A 305 -17.83 48.45 -38.39
C THR A 305 -18.83 47.39 -37.97
N THR A 306 -20.09 47.81 -37.82
CA THR A 306 -21.23 46.92 -37.65
C THR A 306 -21.90 46.61 -38.98
N ARG A 307 -22.93 45.75 -38.95
CA ARG A 307 -23.61 45.27 -40.13
C ARG A 307 -24.89 46.06 -40.43
N PRO A 308 -24.96 46.84 -41.54
CA PRO A 308 -26.14 47.61 -41.96
C PRO A 308 -27.29 46.75 -42.51
N ASP A 309 -27.29 45.47 -42.18
CA ASP A 309 -28.37 44.55 -42.52
C ASP A 309 -28.86 43.76 -41.31
N LEU A 310 -28.28 44.00 -40.13
CA LEU A 310 -28.61 43.38 -38.85
C LEU A 310 -28.71 44.44 -37.75
N ASN A 311 -29.76 44.35 -36.94
CA ASN A 311 -29.99 45.23 -35.79
C ASN A 311 -29.11 44.88 -34.56
N ASP A 312 -28.41 43.75 -34.61
CA ASP A 312 -27.65 43.15 -33.50
C ASP A 312 -26.51 42.38 -34.18
N THR A 313 -25.33 43.00 -34.20
CA THR A 313 -24.19 42.54 -35.00
C THR A 313 -23.48 41.35 -34.37
N ASP A 314 -23.31 41.32 -33.04
CA ASP A 314 -22.63 40.24 -32.32
C ASP A 314 -23.58 39.13 -31.81
N GLY A 315 -24.89 39.37 -31.85
CA GLY A 315 -25.94 38.42 -31.54
C GLY A 315 -26.20 38.22 -30.04
N ASP A 316 -25.82 39.19 -29.21
CA ASP A 316 -25.93 39.10 -27.75
C ASP A 316 -27.31 39.51 -27.20
N THR A 317 -28.24 39.88 -28.09
CA THR A 317 -29.62 40.37 -27.87
C THR A 317 -29.78 41.85 -27.54
N LEU A 318 -28.69 42.60 -27.45
CA LEU A 318 -28.65 44.04 -27.44
C LEU A 318 -28.55 44.54 -28.89
N SER A 319 -29.14 45.70 -29.20
CA SER A 319 -29.05 46.25 -30.55
C SER A 319 -27.88 47.22 -30.66
N ASP A 320 -27.19 47.27 -31.79
CA ASP A 320 -26.05 48.16 -32.04
C ASP A 320 -26.33 49.63 -31.63
N ASN A 321 -27.55 50.10 -31.89
CA ASN A 321 -28.00 51.42 -31.45
C ASN A 321 -28.06 51.58 -29.91
N ASP A 322 -28.63 50.60 -29.21
CA ASP A 322 -28.74 50.60 -27.75
C ASP A 322 -27.36 50.48 -27.09
N GLU A 323 -26.45 49.73 -27.69
CA GLU A 323 -25.06 49.61 -27.23
C GLU A 323 -24.33 50.93 -27.32
N LEU A 324 -24.35 51.57 -28.50
CA LEU A 324 -23.65 52.83 -28.69
C LEU A 324 -24.26 53.97 -27.86
N PHE A 325 -25.59 54.02 -27.67
CA PHE A 325 -26.27 55.19 -27.09
C PHE A 325 -26.82 55.01 -25.67
N ASN A 326 -27.13 53.79 -25.22
CA ASN A 326 -27.79 53.53 -23.94
C ASN A 326 -26.89 52.78 -22.93
N TYR A 327 -26.20 51.73 -23.37
CA TYR A 327 -25.42 50.84 -22.48
C TYR A 327 -23.91 51.06 -22.56
N LEU A 328 -23.43 51.69 -23.63
CA LEU A 328 -22.04 52.06 -23.88
C LEU A 328 -21.10 50.84 -24.03
N THR A 329 -21.63 49.76 -24.60
CA THR A 329 -20.94 48.49 -24.91
C THR A 329 -20.39 48.49 -26.34
N ASP A 330 -19.62 47.47 -26.68
CA ASP A 330 -18.99 47.26 -27.98
C ASP A 330 -19.90 46.41 -28.89
N PRO A 331 -20.55 47.00 -29.93
CA PRO A 331 -21.54 46.28 -30.74
C PRO A 331 -20.99 45.18 -31.64
N THR A 332 -19.68 44.96 -31.63
CA THR A 332 -19.03 43.83 -32.32
C THR A 332 -18.52 42.76 -31.36
N SER A 333 -18.74 42.93 -30.05
CA SER A 333 -18.31 42.00 -29.01
C SER A 333 -19.39 41.78 -27.96
N ASN A 334 -19.90 40.55 -27.94
CA ASN A 334 -21.01 40.13 -27.09
C ASN A 334 -20.74 40.16 -25.57
N ASP A 335 -19.52 40.49 -25.13
CA ASP A 335 -19.06 40.58 -23.74
C ASP A 335 -18.02 41.71 -23.69
N THR A 336 -18.46 42.92 -23.38
CA THR A 336 -17.64 44.14 -23.44
C THR A 336 -16.60 44.18 -22.33
N ASP A 337 -16.89 43.72 -21.13
CA ASP A 337 -15.97 43.82 -20.00
C ASP A 337 -15.10 42.58 -19.75
N GLY A 338 -15.42 41.48 -20.45
CA GLY A 338 -14.65 40.26 -20.51
C GLY A 338 -14.79 39.39 -19.27
N ASP A 339 -15.90 39.48 -18.54
CA ASP A 339 -16.18 38.67 -17.35
C ASP A 339 -16.86 37.33 -17.63
N GLY A 340 -17.29 37.12 -18.88
CA GLY A 340 -17.89 35.87 -19.37
C GLY A 340 -19.42 35.87 -19.41
N MET A 341 -20.08 36.95 -18.98
CA MET A 341 -21.51 37.18 -19.16
C MET A 341 -21.75 38.06 -20.40
N PRO A 342 -22.75 37.77 -21.25
CA PRO A 342 -23.05 38.65 -22.38
C PRO A 342 -23.73 39.95 -21.99
N ASP A 343 -23.43 41.05 -22.69
CA ASP A 343 -23.93 42.38 -22.32
C ASP A 343 -25.47 42.43 -22.30
N GLY A 344 -26.11 41.85 -23.30
CA GLY A 344 -27.57 41.72 -23.39
C GLY A 344 -28.19 40.91 -22.24
N TRP A 345 -27.50 39.89 -21.74
CA TRP A 345 -27.95 39.08 -20.59
C TRP A 345 -27.83 39.89 -19.28
N GLU A 346 -26.73 40.59 -19.09
CA GLU A 346 -26.51 41.46 -17.94
C GLU A 346 -27.56 42.57 -17.87
N VAL A 347 -27.82 43.22 -19.00
CA VAL A 347 -28.86 44.26 -19.12
C VAL A 347 -30.24 43.71 -18.80
N GLN A 348 -30.56 42.47 -19.21
CA GLN A 348 -31.83 41.82 -18.91
C GLN A 348 -32.06 41.67 -17.39
N TYR A 349 -31.00 41.33 -16.63
CA TYR A 349 -31.07 41.13 -15.19
C TYR A 349 -30.66 42.35 -14.34
N GLY A 350 -30.26 43.45 -14.99
CA GLY A 350 -29.90 44.70 -14.32
C GLY A 350 -28.49 44.73 -13.74
N LEU A 351 -27.62 43.86 -14.25
CA LEU A 351 -26.16 43.88 -14.07
C LEU A 351 -25.54 44.95 -15.00
N ASN A 352 -24.24 45.14 -14.92
CA ASN A 352 -23.53 46.27 -15.52
C ASN A 352 -22.49 45.80 -16.56
N PRO A 353 -22.82 45.84 -17.87
CA PRO A 353 -22.05 45.22 -18.96
C PRO A 353 -20.74 45.90 -19.34
N ILE A 354 -20.25 46.79 -18.48
CA ILE A 354 -18.97 47.51 -18.67
C ILE A 354 -18.11 47.44 -17.40
N SER A 355 -18.42 46.53 -16.49
CA SER A 355 -17.80 46.40 -15.18
C SER A 355 -17.75 44.94 -14.73
N PRO A 356 -16.57 44.29 -14.78
CA PRO A 356 -16.44 42.83 -14.60
C PRO A 356 -16.53 42.35 -13.14
N PHE A 357 -17.11 43.17 -12.26
CA PHE A 357 -17.12 42.96 -10.80
C PHE A 357 -18.41 42.36 -10.28
N ASP A 358 -19.49 42.46 -11.05
CA ASP A 358 -20.77 41.84 -10.72
C ASP A 358 -20.87 40.39 -11.19
N ALA A 359 -20.04 39.90 -12.13
CA ALA A 359 -19.85 38.45 -12.33
C ALA A 359 -19.59 37.70 -11.02
N ASP A 360 -18.67 38.20 -10.17
CA ASP A 360 -18.32 37.63 -8.86
C ASP A 360 -19.37 37.94 -7.76
N GLY A 361 -20.42 38.68 -8.10
CA GLY A 361 -21.51 39.03 -7.19
C GLY A 361 -22.53 37.90 -7.06
N ASP A 362 -23.24 37.89 -5.94
CA ASP A 362 -24.37 37.01 -5.67
C ASP A 362 -25.58 37.91 -5.37
N LEU A 363 -26.46 38.04 -6.37
CA LEU A 363 -27.50 39.07 -6.38
C LEU A 363 -28.75 38.66 -5.58
N ASP A 364 -29.07 37.37 -5.48
CA ASP A 364 -30.22 36.85 -4.75
C ASP A 364 -29.87 36.13 -3.43
N ASN A 365 -28.58 35.94 -3.14
CA ASN A 365 -28.01 35.35 -1.91
C ASN A 365 -28.44 33.90 -1.70
N ASP A 366 -28.38 33.10 -2.75
CA ASP A 366 -28.71 31.67 -2.76
C ASP A 366 -27.53 30.75 -2.40
N GLY A 367 -26.34 31.32 -2.18
CA GLY A 367 -25.18 30.59 -1.64
C GLY A 367 -25.48 29.84 -0.34
N TRP A 368 -24.78 28.73 -0.12
CA TRP A 368 -25.05 27.80 0.99
C TRP A 368 -23.80 27.51 1.81
N ASP A 369 -23.96 27.44 3.12
CA ASP A 369 -22.91 27.11 4.09
C ASP A 369 -22.61 25.61 4.07
N PHE A 370 -21.72 25.19 3.15
CA PHE A 370 -21.42 23.77 2.92
C PHE A 370 -20.46 23.21 3.98
N ASP A 371 -19.65 24.05 4.63
CA ASP A 371 -18.73 23.61 5.69
C ASP A 371 -19.32 23.71 7.12
N GLY A 372 -20.49 24.33 7.26
CA GLY A 372 -21.26 24.41 8.50
C GLY A 372 -20.68 25.38 9.53
N ASP A 373 -19.76 26.28 9.13
CA ASP A 373 -19.11 27.22 10.04
C ASP A 373 -19.99 28.46 10.38
N SER A 374 -21.20 28.52 9.81
CA SER A 374 -22.18 29.60 9.90
C SER A 374 -21.81 30.88 9.14
N PHE A 375 -20.85 30.83 8.21
CA PHE A 375 -20.45 31.95 7.37
C PHE A 375 -20.29 31.54 5.91
N ILE A 376 -21.21 31.99 5.04
CA ILE A 376 -21.04 31.88 3.59
C ILE A 376 -19.79 32.66 3.16
N THR A 377 -18.79 31.94 2.67
CA THR A 377 -17.56 32.48 2.09
C THR A 377 -17.71 32.69 0.59
N GLY A 378 -16.77 33.39 -0.04
CA GLY A 378 -16.83 33.63 -1.50
C GLY A 378 -16.63 32.38 -2.38
N ILE A 379 -16.39 31.21 -1.79
CA ILE A 379 -16.41 29.92 -2.51
C ILE A 379 -17.75 29.18 -2.34
N GLU A 380 -18.63 29.69 -1.49
CA GLU A 380 -19.94 29.14 -1.14
C GLU A 380 -21.09 30.01 -1.66
N THR A 381 -20.77 31.20 -2.17
CA THR A 381 -21.69 32.03 -2.96
C THR A 381 -21.86 31.41 -4.33
N PHE A 382 -23.09 31.33 -4.81
CA PHE A 382 -23.36 31.06 -6.22
C PHE A 382 -23.37 32.41 -6.94
N THR A 383 -22.42 32.57 -7.86
CA THR A 383 -22.16 33.86 -8.50
C THR A 383 -23.05 34.07 -9.71
N ASN A 384 -23.31 35.33 -10.09
CA ASN A 384 -24.11 35.67 -11.28
C ASN A 384 -23.55 35.00 -12.55
N LEU A 385 -22.22 34.85 -12.66
CA LEU A 385 -21.59 34.11 -13.76
C LEU A 385 -21.93 32.61 -13.71
N GLU A 386 -21.91 31.98 -12.54
CA GLU A 386 -22.31 30.59 -12.37
C GLU A 386 -23.78 30.39 -12.73
N GLU A 387 -24.63 31.36 -12.43
CA GLU A 387 -26.03 31.33 -12.85
C GLU A 387 -26.21 31.42 -14.35
N TYR A 388 -25.49 32.32 -15.01
CA TYR A 388 -25.46 32.38 -16.47
C TYR A 388 -25.04 31.04 -17.09
N LEU A 389 -23.99 30.42 -16.54
CA LEU A 389 -23.47 29.12 -17.01
C LEU A 389 -24.44 27.96 -16.77
N ASN A 390 -25.25 28.02 -15.71
CA ASN A 390 -26.27 27.01 -15.39
C ASN A 390 -27.67 27.32 -15.94
N GLY A 391 -27.86 28.52 -16.50
CA GLY A 391 -29.14 28.98 -17.07
C GLY A 391 -30.19 29.32 -16.02
N THR A 392 -29.78 29.56 -14.77
CA THR A 392 -30.65 30.00 -13.67
C THR A 392 -30.84 31.51 -13.70
N ASN A 393 -31.66 32.04 -12.79
CA ASN A 393 -32.04 33.44 -12.78
C ASN A 393 -31.39 34.18 -11.60
N PRO A 394 -30.48 35.15 -11.85
CA PRO A 394 -29.71 35.85 -10.80
C PRO A 394 -30.48 36.79 -9.90
N THR A 395 -31.79 36.75 -9.97
CA THR A 395 -32.66 37.54 -9.11
C THR A 395 -33.63 36.66 -8.34
N ASN A 396 -33.47 35.34 -8.41
CA ASN A 396 -34.39 34.36 -7.88
C ASN A 396 -33.66 33.07 -7.49
N ASN A 397 -33.42 32.96 -6.19
CA ASN A 397 -32.64 31.92 -5.52
C ASN A 397 -33.15 30.47 -5.61
N ASP A 398 -34.21 30.22 -6.39
CA ASP A 398 -34.89 28.93 -6.59
C ASP A 398 -35.65 29.06 -7.92
N THR A 399 -34.94 28.79 -9.03
CA THR A 399 -35.39 29.12 -10.38
C THR A 399 -36.62 28.32 -10.80
N ASP A 400 -36.76 27.07 -10.36
CA ASP A 400 -37.89 26.22 -10.72
C ASP A 400 -39.01 26.13 -9.68
N GLY A 401 -38.76 26.61 -8.46
CA GLY A 401 -39.74 26.81 -7.40
C GLY A 401 -40.08 25.55 -6.61
N ASP A 402 -39.17 24.58 -6.51
CA ASP A 402 -39.39 23.34 -5.76
C ASP A 402 -38.98 23.40 -4.27
N GLY A 403 -38.29 24.47 -3.88
CA GLY A 403 -37.89 24.77 -2.52
C GLY A 403 -36.42 24.50 -2.21
N MET A 404 -35.63 24.01 -3.16
CA MET A 404 -34.18 23.90 -3.07
C MET A 404 -33.52 25.13 -3.75
N PRO A 405 -32.43 25.70 -3.20
CA PRO A 405 -31.73 26.81 -3.85
C PRO A 405 -30.86 26.38 -5.04
N ASP A 406 -30.80 27.22 -6.08
CA ASP A 406 -30.07 26.94 -7.32
C ASP A 406 -28.57 26.60 -7.07
N GLY A 407 -27.91 27.38 -6.19
CA GLY A 407 -26.54 27.14 -5.76
C GLY A 407 -26.33 25.83 -4.98
N TRP A 408 -27.31 25.44 -4.16
CA TRP A 408 -27.25 24.17 -3.41
C TRP A 408 -27.41 22.98 -4.36
N GLU A 409 -28.39 23.04 -5.25
CA GLU A 409 -28.62 22.01 -6.26
C GLU A 409 -27.40 21.82 -7.17
N THR A 410 -26.84 22.92 -7.66
CA THR A 410 -25.67 22.87 -8.55
C THR A 410 -24.46 22.27 -7.86
N HIS A 411 -24.24 22.55 -6.57
CA HIS A 411 -23.16 21.96 -5.79
C HIS A 411 -23.25 20.43 -5.73
N TYR A 412 -24.44 19.90 -5.48
CA TYR A 412 -24.69 18.46 -5.40
C TYR A 412 -24.93 17.78 -6.76
N GLY A 413 -24.97 18.56 -7.85
CA GLY A 413 -25.17 18.07 -9.22
C GLY A 413 -26.62 17.73 -9.55
N LEU A 414 -27.56 18.32 -8.81
CA LEU A 414 -29.00 18.30 -9.07
C LEU A 414 -29.36 19.27 -10.20
N LYS A 415 -30.65 19.44 -10.51
CA LYS A 415 -31.13 20.17 -11.67
C LYS A 415 -31.98 21.39 -11.26
N PRO A 416 -31.39 22.58 -11.14
CA PRO A 416 -32.09 23.81 -10.71
C PRO A 416 -33.16 24.36 -11.68
N LEU A 417 -33.48 23.60 -12.73
CA LEU A 417 -34.49 23.92 -13.75
C LEU A 417 -35.58 22.84 -13.85
N ASP A 418 -35.53 21.78 -13.03
CA ASP A 418 -36.43 20.62 -13.06
C ASP A 418 -36.95 20.20 -11.67
N SER A 419 -37.91 20.98 -11.16
CA SER A 419 -38.69 20.79 -9.91
C SER A 419 -39.18 19.39 -9.51
N ASN A 420 -39.06 18.38 -10.39
CA ASN A 420 -39.37 17.00 -10.04
C ASN A 420 -38.22 16.31 -9.30
N ASP A 421 -36.98 16.78 -9.48
CA ASP A 421 -35.82 16.16 -8.87
C ASP A 421 -35.78 16.33 -7.34
N ALA A 422 -36.42 17.36 -6.78
CA ALA A 422 -36.72 17.44 -5.34
C ALA A 422 -37.40 16.18 -4.76
N ASN A 423 -38.13 15.40 -5.56
CA ASN A 423 -38.84 14.19 -5.12
C ASN A 423 -38.12 12.88 -5.51
N GLU A 424 -36.96 12.99 -6.15
CA GLU A 424 -36.10 11.85 -6.39
C GLU A 424 -35.27 11.56 -5.14
N ASP A 425 -34.79 10.33 -5.06
CA ASP A 425 -33.96 9.78 -4.00
C ASP A 425 -32.77 9.17 -4.75
N TYR A 426 -31.65 9.88 -4.71
CA TYR A 426 -30.55 9.69 -5.67
C TYR A 426 -29.51 8.68 -5.17
N ASP A 427 -29.34 8.56 -3.86
CA ASP A 427 -28.45 7.62 -3.18
C ASP A 427 -29.18 6.40 -2.58
N GLU A 428 -30.52 6.34 -2.66
CA GLU A 428 -31.36 5.20 -2.28
C GLU A 428 -31.28 4.86 -0.78
N ASP A 429 -31.17 5.86 0.08
CA ASP A 429 -30.98 5.74 1.53
C ASP A 429 -32.30 5.66 2.34
N GLY A 430 -33.44 5.75 1.66
CA GLY A 430 -34.75 5.61 2.27
C GLY A 430 -34.93 4.32 3.10
N TYR A 431 -35.65 4.41 4.22
CA TYR A 431 -35.84 3.29 5.15
C TYR A 431 -37.14 2.50 4.90
N ASP A 432 -37.04 1.17 4.73
CA ASP A 432 -38.19 0.26 4.62
C ASP A 432 -38.90 0.05 5.97
N ILE A 433 -39.68 1.06 6.36
CA ILE A 433 -40.43 1.11 7.62
C ILE A 433 -41.32 -0.13 7.83
N ASN A 434 -41.86 -0.69 6.74
CA ASN A 434 -42.83 -1.78 6.81
C ASN A 434 -42.21 -3.18 6.69
N ARG A 435 -40.91 -3.26 6.36
CA ARG A 435 -40.08 -4.46 6.28
C ARG A 435 -40.62 -5.50 5.28
N ASP A 436 -41.19 -5.05 4.17
CA ASP A 436 -41.62 -5.95 3.07
C ASP A 436 -40.52 -6.23 2.04
N GLY A 437 -39.33 -5.64 2.24
CA GLY A 437 -38.15 -5.77 1.41
C GLY A 437 -38.10 -4.77 0.25
N PHE A 438 -38.95 -3.73 0.26
CA PHE A 438 -39.00 -2.70 -0.78
C PHE A 438 -39.22 -1.31 -0.18
N THR A 439 -38.33 -0.38 -0.48
CA THR A 439 -38.54 1.05 -0.21
C THR A 439 -39.56 1.62 -1.19
N SER A 440 -40.79 1.85 -0.72
CA SER A 440 -41.84 2.45 -1.53
C SER A 440 -41.64 3.97 -1.69
N SER A 441 -42.42 4.60 -2.57
CA SER A 441 -42.28 6.05 -2.83
C SER A 441 -42.62 6.96 -1.63
N ILE A 442 -43.11 6.41 -0.51
CA ILE A 442 -43.35 7.16 0.74
C ILE A 442 -42.30 6.84 1.81
N GLU A 443 -41.40 5.90 1.53
CA GLU A 443 -40.29 5.45 2.38
C GLU A 443 -38.93 5.94 1.85
N ARG A 444 -38.94 6.70 0.76
CA ARG A 444 -37.77 7.39 0.23
C ARG A 444 -37.40 8.54 1.13
N PHE A 445 -36.10 8.82 1.20
CA PHE A 445 -35.60 10.08 1.70
C PHE A 445 -35.22 10.91 0.48
N THR A 446 -36.01 11.95 0.22
CA THR A 446 -35.94 12.71 -1.03
C THR A 446 -34.91 13.81 -0.97
N ASN A 447 -34.43 14.30 -2.12
CA ASN A 447 -33.49 15.45 -2.19
C ASN A 447 -33.99 16.70 -1.42
N LEU A 448 -35.31 16.92 -1.37
CA LEU A 448 -35.89 17.98 -0.55
C LEU A 448 -35.82 17.68 0.96
N GLU A 449 -36.00 16.42 1.37
CA GLU A 449 -35.86 16.01 2.77
C GLU A 449 -34.40 16.08 3.22
N GLU A 450 -33.48 15.72 2.33
CA GLU A 450 -32.04 15.91 2.46
C GLU A 450 -31.68 17.37 2.76
N PHE A 451 -32.13 18.29 1.88
CA PHE A 451 -31.96 19.73 2.07
C PHE A 451 -32.51 20.22 3.42
N LEU A 452 -33.68 19.73 3.84
CA LEU A 452 -34.31 20.13 5.10
C LEU A 452 -33.59 19.60 6.35
N ASN A 453 -32.82 18.53 6.21
CA ASN A 453 -32.01 17.94 7.29
C ASN A 453 -30.51 18.28 7.19
N ASN A 454 -30.09 19.06 6.19
CA ASN A 454 -28.70 19.40 5.87
C ASN A 454 -27.82 18.17 5.59
N THR A 455 -28.41 17.11 5.06
CA THR A 455 -27.69 15.92 4.57
C THR A 455 -27.33 16.06 3.09
N SER A 456 -26.54 15.14 2.56
CA SER A 456 -25.93 15.23 1.23
C SER A 456 -26.58 14.29 0.21
N PRO A 457 -27.31 14.79 -0.83
CA PRO A 457 -28.23 13.98 -1.68
C PRO A 457 -27.60 12.84 -2.48
N ASN A 458 -26.28 12.74 -2.44
CA ASN A 458 -25.49 11.78 -3.18
C ASN A 458 -24.66 10.90 -2.24
N ASN A 459 -24.96 10.92 -0.94
CA ASN A 459 -24.27 10.21 0.11
C ASN A 459 -25.28 9.77 1.19
N ASN A 460 -25.59 8.47 1.18
CA ASN A 460 -26.58 7.85 2.04
C ASN A 460 -26.25 7.78 3.54
N ASP A 461 -25.15 8.38 3.97
CA ASP A 461 -24.57 8.37 5.32
C ASP A 461 -23.68 9.63 5.42
N THR A 462 -24.29 10.76 5.78
CA THR A 462 -23.65 12.08 5.68
C THR A 462 -22.47 12.24 6.65
N ASP A 463 -22.55 11.68 7.85
CA ASP A 463 -21.51 11.80 8.87
C ASP A 463 -20.52 10.62 8.93
N LEU A 464 -20.74 9.60 8.10
CA LEU A 464 -19.87 8.45 7.88
C LEU A 464 -19.71 7.55 9.11
N ASP A 465 -20.75 7.45 9.92
CA ASP A 465 -20.76 6.59 11.10
C ASP A 465 -21.27 5.16 10.82
N GLY A 466 -21.85 4.94 9.64
CA GLY A 466 -22.35 3.66 9.16
C GLY A 466 -23.86 3.44 9.34
N MET A 467 -24.58 4.42 9.89
CA MET A 467 -26.04 4.51 9.85
C MET A 467 -26.47 5.33 8.63
N GLY A 468 -27.65 5.05 8.08
CA GLY A 468 -28.15 5.78 6.91
C GLY A 468 -29.00 6.98 7.31
N ASP A 469 -28.86 8.10 6.61
CA ASP A 469 -29.52 9.37 6.94
C ASP A 469 -31.06 9.21 7.07
N GLY A 470 -31.69 8.53 6.11
CA GLY A 470 -33.11 8.21 6.14
C GLY A 470 -33.57 7.37 7.35
N TRP A 471 -32.73 6.45 7.85
CA TRP A 471 -33.02 5.65 9.05
C TRP A 471 -32.91 6.49 10.32
N GLU A 472 -31.85 7.28 10.42
CA GLU A 472 -31.60 8.14 11.57
C GLU A 472 -32.69 9.18 11.74
N VAL A 473 -33.06 9.87 10.66
CA VAL A 473 -34.15 10.86 10.67
C VAL A 473 -35.48 10.20 11.05
N TYR A 474 -35.75 8.97 10.59
CA TYR A 474 -36.95 8.23 10.97
C TYR A 474 -37.02 7.95 12.47
N TYR A 475 -35.91 7.54 13.09
CA TYR A 475 -35.82 7.30 14.53
C TYR A 475 -35.49 8.54 15.37
N ASN A 476 -35.37 9.72 14.74
CA ASN A 476 -35.06 11.00 15.39
C ASN A 476 -33.64 11.01 16.03
N LEU A 477 -32.70 10.32 15.38
CA LEU A 477 -31.26 10.47 15.54
C LEU A 477 -30.76 11.63 14.66
N ASN A 478 -29.49 12.00 14.78
CA ASN A 478 -28.95 13.17 14.09
C ASN A 478 -27.95 12.74 13.00
N PRO A 479 -28.31 12.80 11.71
CA PRO A 479 -27.50 12.31 10.59
C PRO A 479 -26.23 13.14 10.29
N LEU A 480 -25.86 14.02 11.23
CA LEU A 480 -24.72 14.92 11.17
C LEU A 480 -23.81 14.76 12.40
N ASP A 481 -24.13 13.86 13.32
CA ASP A 481 -23.41 13.62 14.57
C ASP A 481 -23.14 12.13 14.78
N GLY A 482 -22.13 11.63 14.07
CA GLY A 482 -21.71 10.23 14.12
C GLY A 482 -21.24 9.68 15.46
N TYR A 483 -21.36 10.47 16.54
CA TYR A 483 -21.24 9.96 17.90
C TYR A 483 -22.47 9.13 18.32
N ASP A 484 -23.65 9.43 17.78
CA ASP A 484 -24.86 8.72 18.17
C ASP A 484 -24.89 7.25 17.72
N ALA A 485 -24.21 6.84 16.64
CA ALA A 485 -23.96 5.42 16.33
C ALA A 485 -23.39 4.62 17.51
N THR A 486 -22.50 5.25 18.29
CA THR A 486 -21.81 4.59 19.42
C THR A 486 -22.60 4.63 20.72
N VAL A 487 -23.76 5.30 20.73
CA VAL A 487 -24.62 5.39 21.91
C VAL A 487 -25.55 4.19 21.95
N ASP A 488 -25.58 3.53 23.09
CA ASP A 488 -26.62 2.57 23.46
C ASP A 488 -27.74 3.33 24.20
N ASN A 489 -28.88 3.48 23.55
CA ASN A 489 -29.97 4.36 23.98
C ASN A 489 -30.98 3.66 24.91
N ASP A 490 -31.19 2.36 24.78
CA ASP A 490 -32.11 1.55 25.59
C ASP A 490 -31.41 0.63 26.60
N LEU A 491 -30.09 0.52 26.55
CA LEU A 491 -29.21 -0.15 27.50
C LEU A 491 -29.45 -1.65 27.57
N ASP A 492 -29.50 -2.28 26.40
CA ASP A 492 -29.82 -3.69 26.23
C ASP A 492 -28.59 -4.59 25.95
N GLY A 493 -27.39 -4.00 25.92
CA GLY A 493 -26.12 -4.72 25.90
C GLY A 493 -25.99 -5.76 27.03
N PHE A 494 -25.24 -6.84 26.75
CA PHE A 494 -25.17 -8.03 27.61
C PHE A 494 -23.75 -8.35 28.09
N ASP A 495 -23.52 -8.20 29.39
CA ASP A 495 -22.26 -8.51 30.08
C ASP A 495 -22.07 -10.02 30.22
N GLU A 496 -21.49 -10.65 29.20
CA GLU A 496 -21.26 -12.11 29.09
C GLU A 496 -20.25 -12.61 30.13
N ASN A 497 -19.26 -11.80 30.46
CA ASN A 497 -18.18 -12.19 31.38
C ASN A 497 -18.48 -11.82 32.86
N TYR A 498 -19.60 -11.16 33.11
CA TYR A 498 -20.12 -10.74 34.42
C TYR A 498 -19.12 -9.90 35.24
N ASN A 499 -18.25 -9.13 34.59
CA ASN A 499 -17.28 -8.27 35.29
C ASN A 499 -17.89 -6.94 35.78
N GLY A 500 -19.13 -6.63 35.38
CA GLY A 500 -19.89 -5.44 35.75
C GLY A 500 -19.65 -4.23 34.84
N THR A 501 -18.99 -4.42 33.71
CA THR A 501 -18.78 -3.42 32.65
C THR A 501 -18.94 -4.08 31.29
N LEU A 502 -19.68 -3.43 30.37
CA LEU A 502 -19.77 -3.89 29.00
C LEU A 502 -18.45 -3.61 28.26
N GLU A 503 -17.88 -4.65 27.67
CA GLU A 503 -16.81 -4.53 26.69
C GLU A 503 -17.40 -4.26 25.29
N ALA A 504 -16.57 -3.86 24.33
CA ALA A 504 -17.04 -3.46 23.00
C ALA A 504 -17.80 -4.59 22.25
N GLU A 505 -17.49 -5.85 22.54
CA GLU A 505 -18.17 -7.04 22.01
C GLU A 505 -19.45 -7.45 22.77
N GLU A 506 -19.80 -6.71 23.82
CA GLU A 506 -20.96 -6.90 24.69
C GLU A 506 -21.98 -5.74 24.58
N GLU A 507 -21.58 -4.63 23.95
CA GLU A 507 -22.45 -3.50 23.64
C GLU A 507 -23.42 -3.83 22.49
N HIS A 508 -24.62 -3.23 22.54
CA HIS A 508 -25.58 -3.21 21.44
C HIS A 508 -26.04 -1.75 21.24
N ASN A 509 -25.21 -0.99 20.53
CA ASN A 509 -25.41 0.44 20.30
C ASN A 509 -26.25 0.70 19.02
N ASN A 510 -26.58 1.95 18.74
CA ASN A 510 -27.47 2.32 17.63
C ASN A 510 -26.99 1.80 16.25
N ILE A 511 -25.67 1.68 16.00
CA ILE A 511 -25.19 1.08 14.75
C ILE A 511 -25.46 -0.43 14.67
N LEU A 512 -25.43 -1.15 15.79
CA LEU A 512 -25.79 -2.56 15.85
C LEU A 512 -27.32 -2.73 15.72
N GLU A 513 -28.09 -1.82 16.29
CA GLU A 513 -29.54 -1.72 16.10
C GLU A 513 -29.90 -1.56 14.62
N PHE A 514 -29.23 -0.62 13.92
CA PHE A 514 -29.39 -0.42 12.48
C PHE A 514 -29.09 -1.69 11.67
N GLN A 515 -28.05 -2.43 12.04
CA GLN A 515 -27.67 -3.69 11.37
C GLN A 515 -28.65 -4.84 11.66
N ALA A 516 -29.25 -4.86 12.86
CA ALA A 516 -30.26 -5.81 13.27
C ALA A 516 -31.66 -5.45 12.77
N ASP A 517 -31.85 -4.23 12.27
CA ASP A 517 -33.16 -3.61 11.99
C ASP A 517 -34.07 -3.67 13.24
N THR A 518 -33.48 -3.49 14.41
CA THR A 518 -34.17 -3.36 15.70
C THR A 518 -34.42 -1.89 16.03
N HIS A 519 -35.15 -1.62 17.10
CA HIS A 519 -35.55 -0.26 17.44
C HIS A 519 -34.60 0.33 18.49
N PRO A 520 -33.91 1.46 18.22
CA PRO A 520 -32.83 2.00 19.08
C PRO A 520 -33.29 2.61 20.43
N TYR A 521 -34.52 2.34 20.85
CA TYR A 521 -35.08 2.84 22.11
C TYR A 521 -35.97 1.79 22.78
N ILE A 522 -35.97 0.56 22.27
CA ILE A 522 -36.78 -0.55 22.76
C ILE A 522 -35.86 -1.77 22.84
N SER A 523 -35.42 -2.07 24.06
CA SER A 523 -34.50 -3.17 24.39
C SER A 523 -34.97 -4.60 24.05
N ASP A 524 -36.17 -4.78 23.50
CA ASP A 524 -36.83 -6.06 23.21
C ASP A 524 -37.85 -5.76 22.10
N THR A 525 -37.35 -5.73 20.87
CA THR A 525 -38.08 -5.23 19.69
C THR A 525 -39.29 -6.10 19.36
N ASP A 526 -39.18 -7.43 19.51
CA ASP A 526 -40.26 -8.35 19.18
C ASP A 526 -41.17 -8.74 20.36
N ALA A 527 -40.81 -8.31 21.58
CA ALA A 527 -41.53 -8.46 22.82
C ALA A 527 -41.72 -9.91 23.29
N ASP A 528 -40.72 -10.76 23.06
CA ASP A 528 -40.73 -12.17 23.50
C ASP A 528 -40.11 -12.40 24.89
N GLY A 529 -39.40 -11.39 25.41
CA GLY A 529 -38.80 -11.36 26.73
C GLY A 529 -37.30 -11.65 26.78
N MET A 530 -36.65 -11.81 25.63
CA MET A 530 -35.19 -11.73 25.47
C MET A 530 -34.82 -10.29 25.04
N LEU A 531 -33.57 -9.87 25.26
CA LEU A 531 -33.12 -8.53 24.85
C LEU A 531 -32.46 -8.61 23.48
N ASP A 532 -32.62 -7.56 22.66
CA ASP A 532 -32.11 -7.54 21.27
C ASP A 532 -30.59 -7.76 21.26
N GLY A 533 -29.85 -7.11 22.17
CA GLY A 533 -28.41 -7.30 22.34
C GLY A 533 -27.99 -8.72 22.72
N TRP A 534 -28.78 -9.43 23.53
CA TRP A 534 -28.51 -10.84 23.88
C TRP A 534 -28.76 -11.75 22.67
N GLU A 535 -29.89 -11.56 21.99
CA GLU A 535 -30.24 -12.33 20.81
C GLU A 535 -29.23 -12.13 19.68
N TRP A 536 -28.85 -10.89 19.42
CA TRP A 536 -27.83 -10.52 18.43
C TRP A 536 -26.50 -11.22 18.70
N LYS A 537 -26.04 -11.18 19.97
CA LYS A 537 -24.79 -11.84 20.39
C LYS A 537 -24.80 -13.33 20.11
N TYR A 538 -25.91 -14.01 20.40
CA TYR A 538 -26.05 -15.44 20.20
C TYR A 538 -26.61 -15.84 18.82
N GLY A 539 -26.83 -14.88 17.92
CA GLY A 539 -27.31 -15.14 16.56
C GLY A 539 -28.75 -15.63 16.49
N LEU A 540 -29.56 -15.30 17.50
CA LEU A 540 -31.02 -15.38 17.46
C LEU A 540 -31.58 -14.17 16.71
N ASN A 541 -32.87 -14.19 16.40
CA ASN A 541 -33.48 -13.16 15.58
C ASN A 541 -34.36 -12.24 16.43
N PRO A 542 -33.90 -11.02 16.78
CA PRO A 542 -34.62 -10.08 17.66
C PRO A 542 -35.91 -9.52 17.05
N LEU A 543 -36.26 -9.97 15.85
CA LEU A 543 -37.50 -9.62 15.13
C LEU A 543 -38.49 -10.78 15.05
N ASN A 544 -38.16 -11.94 15.61
CA ASN A 544 -38.95 -13.16 15.50
C ASN A 544 -39.24 -13.79 16.87
N PRO A 545 -40.43 -13.51 17.46
CA PRO A 545 -40.73 -13.84 18.86
C PRO A 545 -41.03 -15.34 19.09
N LEU A 546 -40.75 -16.18 18.10
CA LEU A 546 -40.95 -17.62 18.13
C LEU A 546 -39.66 -18.38 18.43
N ASP A 547 -38.49 -17.78 18.28
CA ASP A 547 -37.22 -18.43 18.60
C ASP A 547 -36.94 -18.46 20.10
N ALA A 548 -37.50 -17.58 20.94
CA ALA A 548 -37.54 -17.77 22.41
C ALA A 548 -38.01 -19.16 22.85
N TYR A 549 -38.87 -19.82 22.07
CA TYR A 549 -39.42 -21.14 22.35
C TYR A 549 -38.72 -22.28 21.62
N ALA A 550 -37.66 -21.98 20.86
CA ALA A 550 -36.80 -22.97 20.25
C ALA A 550 -35.80 -23.52 21.28
N ASP A 551 -35.37 -24.76 21.04
CA ASP A 551 -34.31 -25.47 21.75
C ASP A 551 -33.22 -25.64 20.69
N SER A 552 -32.28 -24.68 20.64
CA SER A 552 -31.45 -24.46 19.45
C SER A 552 -30.28 -25.45 19.38
N ASP A 553 -29.77 -25.91 20.53
CA ASP A 553 -28.70 -26.90 20.64
C ASP A 553 -29.20 -28.33 20.95
N GLY A 554 -30.46 -28.50 21.37
CA GLY A 554 -31.10 -29.79 21.58
C GLY A 554 -30.83 -30.41 22.95
N ASP A 555 -30.42 -29.62 23.94
CA ASP A 555 -30.08 -30.06 25.30
C ASP A 555 -31.34 -30.26 26.19
N GLY A 556 -32.48 -29.71 25.75
CA GLY A 556 -33.78 -29.78 26.42
C GLY A 556 -34.20 -28.51 27.18
N LEU A 557 -33.39 -27.45 27.16
CA LEU A 557 -33.76 -26.09 27.50
C LEU A 557 -34.25 -25.36 26.25
N ILE A 558 -35.00 -24.27 26.46
CA ILE A 558 -35.41 -23.38 25.36
C ILE A 558 -34.65 -22.07 25.54
N ASN A 559 -34.40 -21.34 24.46
CA ASN A 559 -33.63 -20.10 24.46
C ASN A 559 -34.08 -19.12 25.58
N LEU A 560 -35.39 -18.98 25.84
CA LEU A 560 -35.90 -18.12 26.92
C LEU A 560 -35.53 -18.61 28.34
N LEU A 561 -35.43 -19.93 28.54
CA LEU A 561 -34.93 -20.52 29.79
C LEU A 561 -33.42 -20.46 29.90
N GLU A 562 -32.71 -20.40 28.78
CA GLU A 562 -31.26 -20.20 28.76
C GLU A 562 -30.89 -18.75 29.02
N TYR A 563 -31.67 -17.79 28.51
CA TYR A 563 -31.57 -16.39 28.91
C TYR A 563 -31.79 -16.18 30.42
N ASN A 564 -32.61 -17.02 31.06
CA ASN A 564 -32.84 -16.96 32.50
C ASN A 564 -33.22 -18.32 33.09
N ASN A 565 -32.20 -19.06 33.53
CA ASN A 565 -32.32 -20.44 34.03
C ASN A 565 -33.02 -20.52 35.41
N THR A 566 -33.14 -19.41 36.14
CA THR A 566 -33.89 -19.38 37.43
C THR A 566 -35.37 -19.73 37.25
N ALA A 567 -35.89 -19.59 36.03
CA ALA A 567 -37.24 -19.99 35.66
C ALA A 567 -37.39 -21.50 35.38
N ALA A 568 -36.28 -22.22 35.15
CA ALA A 568 -36.27 -23.60 34.66
C ALA A 568 -36.43 -24.65 35.79
N GLY A 569 -35.94 -24.40 37.01
CA GLY A 569 -36.07 -25.37 38.11
C GLY A 569 -35.24 -25.04 39.36
N PRO A 570 -35.32 -25.87 40.41
CA PRO A 570 -34.48 -25.75 41.59
C PRO A 570 -33.16 -26.52 41.41
N TYR A 571 -32.12 -25.84 40.95
CA TYR A 571 -30.73 -26.32 40.93
C TYR A 571 -29.90 -25.56 41.99
N VAL A 572 -28.66 -25.99 42.24
CA VAL A 572 -27.72 -25.27 43.11
C VAL A 572 -26.98 -24.26 42.25
N GLU A 573 -27.03 -23.00 42.64
CA GLU A 573 -26.34 -21.90 41.94
C GLU A 573 -25.22 -21.40 42.86
N VAL A 574 -24.02 -21.23 42.30
CA VAL A 574 -22.78 -21.04 43.07
C VAL A 574 -21.94 -19.86 42.61
N ASP A 575 -22.09 -19.38 41.38
CA ASP A 575 -21.20 -18.39 40.76
C ASP A 575 -21.83 -17.00 40.52
N GLY A 576 -23.15 -16.84 40.62
CA GLY A 576 -23.88 -15.60 40.34
C GLY A 576 -24.49 -15.53 38.93
N ILE A 577 -24.27 -16.54 38.08
CA ILE A 577 -24.60 -16.55 36.66
C ILE A 577 -25.88 -17.34 36.46
N THR A 578 -26.84 -16.73 35.75
CA THR A 578 -28.19 -17.31 35.59
C THR A 578 -28.63 -17.41 34.14
N SER A 579 -27.67 -17.43 33.23
CA SER A 579 -27.92 -17.66 31.82
C SER A 579 -26.87 -18.58 31.21
N THR A 580 -27.32 -19.44 30.31
CA THR A 580 -26.52 -20.40 29.56
C THR A 580 -26.46 -20.03 28.07
N HIS A 581 -25.60 -20.71 27.32
CA HIS A 581 -25.40 -20.42 25.90
C HIS A 581 -26.42 -21.15 25.01
N PRO A 582 -27.33 -20.46 24.29
CA PRO A 582 -28.43 -21.11 23.58
C PRO A 582 -28.06 -22.01 22.40
N ASN A 583 -26.80 -21.93 21.96
CA ASN A 583 -26.27 -22.75 20.88
C ASN A 583 -25.18 -23.71 21.37
N ASN A 584 -25.02 -23.88 22.68
CA ASN A 584 -24.03 -24.75 23.29
C ASN A 584 -24.64 -25.57 24.42
N ASN A 585 -24.84 -26.85 24.15
CA ASN A 585 -25.57 -27.77 25.01
C ASN A 585 -24.87 -28.12 26.34
N ASP A 586 -23.75 -27.50 26.67
CA ASP A 586 -22.85 -27.78 27.81
C ASP A 586 -21.98 -26.52 28.00
N THR A 587 -22.51 -25.57 28.76
CA THR A 587 -22.01 -24.20 28.85
C THR A 587 -20.65 -24.14 29.56
N ASP A 588 -20.45 -24.93 30.63
CA ASP A 588 -19.20 -24.96 31.39
C ASP A 588 -18.20 -26.05 30.96
N ASN A 589 -18.61 -26.92 30.02
CA ASN A 589 -17.80 -27.97 29.39
C ASN A 589 -17.32 -29.05 30.37
N ASP A 590 -18.11 -29.39 31.38
CA ASP A 590 -17.79 -30.41 32.37
C ASP A 590 -18.21 -31.83 31.94
N GLY A 591 -19.04 -31.93 30.89
CA GLY A 591 -19.54 -33.17 30.31
C GLY A 591 -21.01 -33.51 30.64
N LEU A 592 -21.71 -32.68 31.40
CA LEU A 592 -23.16 -32.65 31.52
C LEU A 592 -23.73 -31.57 30.61
N SER A 593 -24.92 -31.81 30.06
CA SER A 593 -25.61 -30.73 29.34
C SER A 593 -26.38 -29.83 30.30
N ASP A 594 -26.50 -28.55 30.02
CA ASP A 594 -27.22 -27.58 30.87
C ASP A 594 -28.63 -28.08 31.27
N GLY A 595 -29.36 -28.65 30.33
CA GLY A 595 -30.66 -29.27 30.56
C GLY A 595 -30.64 -30.50 31.48
N GLN A 596 -29.55 -31.29 31.49
CA GLN A 596 -29.33 -32.40 32.43
C GLN A 596 -29.00 -31.89 33.83
N GLU A 597 -28.19 -30.85 33.93
CA GLU A 597 -27.80 -30.25 35.19
C GLU A 597 -29.03 -29.67 35.89
N ILE A 598 -29.77 -28.81 35.20
CA ILE A 598 -30.98 -28.20 35.76
C ILE A 598 -32.06 -29.25 36.09
N ALA A 599 -32.25 -30.27 35.25
CA ALA A 599 -33.40 -31.18 35.37
C ALA A 599 -33.11 -32.51 36.12
N ILE A 600 -31.86 -32.95 36.20
CA ILE A 600 -31.46 -34.28 36.69
C ILE A 600 -30.48 -34.21 37.86
N TYR A 601 -29.33 -33.58 37.67
CA TYR A 601 -28.23 -33.56 38.66
C TYR A 601 -28.36 -32.44 39.69
N LEU A 602 -29.09 -31.38 39.34
CA LEU A 602 -29.33 -30.17 40.14
C LEU A 602 -28.04 -29.39 40.46
N THR A 603 -27.06 -29.48 39.55
CA THR A 603 -25.79 -28.75 39.53
C THR A 603 -25.95 -27.40 38.81
N ASP A 604 -24.93 -26.56 38.90
CA ASP A 604 -24.91 -25.23 38.28
C ASP A 604 -24.36 -25.29 36.85
N PRO A 605 -25.17 -25.08 35.80
CA PRO A 605 -24.75 -25.28 34.41
C PRO A 605 -23.71 -24.28 33.88
N THR A 606 -23.28 -23.34 34.73
CA THR A 606 -22.22 -22.37 34.42
C THR A 606 -20.97 -22.57 35.26
N SER A 607 -20.96 -23.56 36.14
CA SER A 607 -19.84 -23.85 37.04
C SER A 607 -19.52 -25.34 37.05
N ASN A 608 -18.41 -25.67 36.39
CA ASN A 608 -17.98 -27.05 36.16
C ASN A 608 -17.75 -27.91 37.41
N ASP A 609 -17.69 -27.32 38.60
CA ASP A 609 -17.51 -27.98 39.90
C ASP A 609 -18.46 -27.27 40.89
N THR A 610 -19.67 -27.82 41.05
CA THR A 610 -20.73 -27.18 41.83
C THR A 610 -20.42 -27.19 43.33
N ASP A 611 -19.78 -28.24 43.84
CA ASP A 611 -19.55 -28.39 45.28
C ASP A 611 -18.18 -27.90 45.78
N GLY A 612 -17.27 -27.62 44.85
CA GLY A 612 -15.99 -26.97 45.03
C GLY A 612 -14.90 -27.87 45.56
N ASP A 613 -14.95 -29.18 45.28
CA ASP A 613 -13.96 -30.15 45.75
C ASP A 613 -12.79 -30.41 44.78
N GLY A 614 -12.90 -29.88 43.56
CA GLY A 614 -11.88 -29.93 42.51
C GLY A 614 -12.13 -31.01 41.45
N MET A 615 -13.22 -31.77 41.53
CA MET A 615 -13.68 -32.69 40.49
C MET A 615 -14.85 -32.06 39.70
N PRO A 616 -14.92 -32.23 38.37
CA PRO A 616 -16.05 -31.70 37.61
C PRO A 616 -17.33 -32.54 37.76
N ASP A 617 -18.49 -31.91 37.77
CA ASP A 617 -19.76 -32.59 38.06
C ASP A 617 -20.05 -33.72 37.06
N GLY A 618 -19.73 -33.50 35.78
CA GLY A 618 -19.84 -34.51 34.72
C GLY A 618 -18.87 -35.67 34.86
N TRP A 619 -17.69 -35.45 35.43
CA TRP A 619 -16.75 -36.54 35.73
C TRP A 619 -17.28 -37.39 36.89
N GLU A 620 -17.79 -36.76 37.93
CA GLU A 620 -18.39 -37.43 39.07
C GLU A 620 -19.63 -38.24 38.70
N ALA A 621 -20.54 -37.63 37.93
CA ALA A 621 -21.74 -38.27 37.41
C ALA A 621 -21.41 -39.51 36.56
N LYS A 622 -20.32 -39.48 35.79
CA LYS A 622 -19.85 -40.60 34.98
C LYS A 622 -19.39 -41.78 35.83
N TYR A 623 -18.72 -41.54 36.96
CA TYR A 623 -18.22 -42.59 37.86
C TYR A 623 -19.16 -42.92 39.03
N GLY A 624 -20.27 -42.20 39.15
CA GLY A 624 -21.30 -42.43 40.17
C GLY A 624 -20.96 -41.84 41.53
N LEU A 625 -20.09 -40.82 41.55
CA LEU A 625 -19.85 -39.91 42.66
C LEU A 625 -20.99 -38.86 42.73
N ASP A 626 -21.06 -38.09 43.82
CA ASP A 626 -22.15 -37.15 44.07
C ASP A 626 -21.64 -35.71 43.89
N PRO A 627 -21.97 -35.02 42.77
CA PRO A 627 -21.45 -33.68 42.44
C PRO A 627 -21.97 -32.54 43.34
N LEU A 628 -22.56 -32.91 44.48
CA LEU A 628 -23.08 -32.02 45.50
C LEU A 628 -22.54 -32.37 46.90
N ASP A 629 -21.62 -33.34 47.01
CA ASP A 629 -20.98 -33.80 48.26
C ASP A 629 -19.44 -33.76 48.19
N PRO A 630 -18.80 -32.65 48.63
CA PRO A 630 -17.36 -32.41 48.42
C PRO A 630 -16.44 -33.31 49.27
N ALA A 631 -17.04 -34.25 50.01
CA ALA A 631 -16.34 -35.19 50.86
C ALA A 631 -15.90 -36.45 50.10
N ASP A 632 -16.49 -36.74 48.94
CA ASP A 632 -16.18 -37.96 48.20
C ASP A 632 -14.87 -37.86 47.39
N ALA A 633 -14.39 -36.66 47.02
CA ALA A 633 -13.02 -36.43 46.49
C ALA A 633 -11.90 -37.04 47.33
N LEU A 634 -12.10 -37.11 48.66
CA LEU A 634 -11.10 -37.59 49.63
C LEU A 634 -11.23 -39.10 49.91
N LEU A 635 -12.19 -39.79 49.30
CA LEU A 635 -12.36 -41.23 49.46
C LEU A 635 -11.46 -41.99 48.48
N ASP A 636 -10.95 -43.13 48.95
CA ASP A 636 -10.32 -44.16 48.13
C ASP A 636 -11.38 -45.26 47.94
N SER A 637 -12.03 -45.24 46.78
CA SER A 637 -13.25 -46.05 46.57
C SER A 637 -12.96 -47.49 46.15
N ASP A 638 -11.79 -47.76 45.56
CA ASP A 638 -11.33 -49.07 45.10
C ASP A 638 -10.21 -49.70 45.96
N ASN A 639 -9.62 -48.95 46.88
CA ASN A 639 -8.60 -49.35 47.87
C ASN A 639 -7.25 -49.76 47.25
N ASP A 640 -6.71 -48.94 46.35
CA ASP A 640 -5.47 -49.20 45.63
C ASP A 640 -4.26 -48.38 46.12
N SER A 641 -4.45 -47.60 47.19
CA SER A 641 -3.39 -46.87 47.90
C SER A 641 -2.11 -47.68 48.17
N PHE A 642 -0.95 -47.04 48.06
CA PHE A 642 0.37 -47.67 48.21
C PHE A 642 1.10 -47.22 49.50
N ASP A 643 1.55 -48.20 50.30
CA ASP A 643 2.38 -48.03 51.51
C ASP A 643 3.86 -47.88 51.13
N PHE A 644 4.31 -46.65 50.85
CA PHE A 644 5.66 -46.42 50.32
C PHE A 644 6.78 -46.48 51.38
N ASP A 645 6.44 -46.40 52.67
CA ASP A 645 7.41 -46.53 53.76
C ASP A 645 7.43 -47.94 54.39
N TRP A 646 6.59 -48.84 53.86
CA TRP A 646 6.47 -50.25 54.23
C TRP A 646 6.23 -50.49 55.72
N ASN A 647 5.58 -49.55 56.41
CA ASN A 647 5.31 -49.69 57.85
C ASN A 647 4.03 -50.51 58.16
N GLY A 648 3.25 -50.87 57.14
CA GLY A 648 2.02 -51.64 57.21
C GLY A 648 0.76 -50.80 57.51
N ASN A 649 0.82 -49.46 57.45
CA ASN A 649 -0.31 -48.57 57.68
C ASN A 649 -0.39 -47.46 56.62
N ILE A 650 -1.44 -47.48 55.80
CA ILE A 650 -1.78 -46.36 54.91
C ILE A 650 -2.18 -45.13 55.73
N THR A 651 -1.34 -44.10 55.67
CA THR A 651 -1.55 -42.77 56.23
C THR A 651 -2.26 -41.87 55.22
N SER A 652 -2.69 -40.69 55.65
CA SER A 652 -3.31 -39.71 54.75
C SER A 652 -2.37 -39.17 53.66
N LEU A 653 -1.06 -39.45 53.72
CA LEU A 653 -0.10 -39.10 52.67
C LEU A 653 0.04 -40.21 51.61
N GLU A 654 -0.50 -41.39 51.89
CA GLU A 654 -0.42 -42.59 51.03
C GLU A 654 -1.77 -42.92 50.39
N ILE A 655 -2.82 -42.17 50.73
CA ILE A 655 -4.15 -42.34 50.15
C ILE A 655 -4.13 -41.86 48.70
N TYR A 656 -4.47 -42.76 47.80
CA TYR A 656 -4.81 -42.45 46.43
C TYR A 656 -6.33 -42.24 46.34
N SER A 657 -6.76 -40.98 46.40
CA SER A 657 -8.19 -40.62 46.49
C SER A 657 -8.82 -40.36 45.12
N ASN A 658 -10.15 -40.30 45.06
CA ASN A 658 -10.90 -39.96 43.83
C ASN A 658 -10.41 -38.66 43.15
N LEU A 659 -9.95 -37.66 43.91
CA LEU A 659 -9.33 -36.46 43.35
C LEU A 659 -7.97 -36.72 42.70
N TYR A 660 -7.14 -37.59 43.29
CA TYR A 660 -5.88 -38.01 42.68
C TYR A 660 -6.12 -38.84 41.42
N GLU A 661 -7.17 -39.67 41.42
CA GLU A 661 -7.64 -40.40 40.25
C GLU A 661 -8.01 -39.44 39.10
N TYR A 662 -8.79 -38.41 39.40
CA TYR A 662 -9.14 -37.37 38.41
C TYR A 662 -7.91 -36.69 37.82
N TRP A 663 -6.93 -36.31 38.65
CA TRP A 663 -5.70 -35.65 38.18
C TRP A 663 -4.79 -36.54 37.33
N ASN A 664 -4.81 -37.86 37.54
CA ASN A 664 -4.02 -38.82 36.78
C ASN A 664 -4.81 -39.48 35.64
N GLY A 665 -6.12 -39.26 35.56
CA GLY A 665 -7.00 -39.79 34.53
C GLY A 665 -7.37 -41.26 34.69
N THR A 666 -7.15 -41.82 35.89
CA THR A 666 -7.47 -43.19 36.29
C THR A 666 -8.94 -43.31 36.69
N ASN A 667 -9.40 -44.54 36.90
CA ASN A 667 -10.80 -44.85 37.16
C ASN A 667 -11.05 -45.09 38.66
N PRO A 668 -11.76 -44.19 39.39
CA PRO A 668 -11.83 -44.21 40.85
C PRO A 668 -12.57 -45.41 41.44
N ILE A 669 -13.16 -46.26 40.61
CA ILE A 669 -13.84 -47.49 41.02
C ILE A 669 -13.10 -48.74 40.54
N ASN A 670 -11.86 -48.60 40.07
CA ASN A 670 -11.01 -49.66 39.53
C ASN A 670 -9.51 -49.29 39.59
N GLY A 671 -8.86 -49.61 40.70
CA GLY A 671 -7.46 -49.23 40.95
C GLY A 671 -6.40 -50.11 40.28
N ASP A 672 -6.66 -50.50 39.04
CA ASP A 672 -5.73 -51.05 38.04
C ASP A 672 -6.40 -50.74 36.70
N THR A 673 -6.28 -49.47 36.29
CA THR A 673 -7.09 -48.89 35.22
C THR A 673 -6.81 -49.55 33.88
N ASP A 674 -5.56 -49.91 33.60
CA ASP A 674 -5.14 -50.53 32.35
C ASP A 674 -5.08 -52.07 32.37
N ASN A 675 -5.31 -52.68 33.53
CA ASN A 675 -5.41 -54.12 33.78
C ASN A 675 -4.10 -54.88 33.49
N ASP A 676 -2.95 -54.29 33.79
CA ASP A 676 -1.64 -54.93 33.63
C ASP A 676 -1.15 -55.66 34.89
N GLY A 677 -1.83 -55.44 36.01
CA GLY A 677 -1.58 -56.10 37.28
C GLY A 677 -0.72 -55.29 38.26
N MET A 678 -0.43 -54.03 37.95
CA MET A 678 0.09 -52.99 38.85
C MET A 678 -1.08 -52.06 39.28
N PRO A 679 -1.18 -51.63 40.55
CA PRO A 679 -2.21 -50.67 40.96
C PRO A 679 -1.88 -49.23 40.57
N ASP A 680 -2.91 -48.45 40.25
CA ASP A 680 -2.75 -47.06 39.78
C ASP A 680 -1.97 -46.20 40.81
N GLY A 681 -2.32 -46.33 42.10
CA GLY A 681 -1.62 -45.65 43.19
C GLY A 681 -0.13 -46.00 43.33
N TRP A 682 0.28 -47.23 43.01
CA TRP A 682 1.69 -47.64 43.01
C TRP A 682 2.44 -47.07 41.81
N GLU A 683 1.84 -47.16 40.62
CA GLU A 683 2.44 -46.66 39.39
C GLU A 683 2.68 -45.16 39.44
N VAL A 684 1.70 -44.38 39.91
CA VAL A 684 1.86 -42.92 40.04
C VAL A 684 2.93 -42.55 41.06
N HIS A 685 3.06 -43.30 42.16
CA HIS A 685 4.13 -43.07 43.13
C HIS A 685 5.53 -43.19 42.48
N TRP A 686 5.73 -44.20 41.65
CA TRP A 686 6.99 -44.45 40.94
C TRP A 686 7.09 -43.76 39.57
N ASN A 687 6.11 -42.91 39.23
CA ASN A 687 6.06 -42.17 37.97
C ASN A 687 6.05 -43.11 36.73
N LEU A 688 5.35 -44.23 36.84
CA LEU A 688 4.96 -45.16 35.79
C LEU A 688 3.63 -44.73 35.15
N GLN A 689 3.10 -45.51 34.20
CA GLN A 689 1.98 -45.11 33.35
C GLN A 689 0.71 -45.96 33.61
N PRO A 690 -0.17 -45.55 34.54
CA PRO A 690 -1.38 -46.32 34.93
C PRO A 690 -2.47 -46.46 33.85
N LEU A 691 -2.22 -45.93 32.66
CA LEU A 691 -3.10 -46.00 31.50
C LEU A 691 -2.47 -46.78 30.33
N ASN A 692 -1.27 -47.31 30.50
CA ASN A 692 -0.50 -47.98 29.46
C ASN A 692 0.11 -49.30 29.95
N SER A 693 -0.69 -50.35 29.79
CA SER A 693 -0.38 -51.73 30.19
C SER A 693 0.90 -52.38 29.64
N SER A 694 1.68 -51.67 28.83
CA SER A 694 2.92 -52.14 28.25
C SER A 694 4.13 -51.84 29.13
N ASP A 695 4.06 -50.81 29.97
CA ASP A 695 5.17 -50.40 30.84
C ASP A 695 5.41 -51.38 32.00
N ALA A 696 4.41 -52.18 32.40
CA ALA A 696 4.61 -53.38 33.23
C ALA A 696 5.74 -54.29 32.75
N TYR A 697 6.00 -54.33 31.43
CA TYR A 697 7.03 -55.18 30.81
C TYR A 697 8.35 -54.45 30.53
N ASP A 698 8.43 -53.15 30.85
CA ASP A 698 9.65 -52.37 30.73
C ASP A 698 10.55 -52.63 31.94
N ASP A 699 11.86 -52.51 31.72
CA ASP A 699 12.94 -52.62 32.71
C ASP A 699 13.57 -51.23 32.77
N SER A 700 13.09 -50.42 33.71
CA SER A 700 13.26 -48.97 33.71
C SER A 700 14.68 -48.56 34.09
N ASP A 701 15.29 -49.28 35.03
CA ASP A 701 16.65 -49.02 35.49
C ASP A 701 17.69 -49.85 34.71
N ASN A 702 17.32 -50.93 34.02
CA ASN A 702 18.19 -51.87 33.30
C ASN A 702 19.02 -52.77 34.22
N ASP A 703 18.37 -53.33 35.23
CA ASP A 703 18.91 -54.30 36.18
C ASP A 703 18.50 -55.76 35.82
N THR A 704 17.66 -55.91 34.78
CA THR A 704 17.07 -57.15 34.24
C THR A 704 15.75 -57.64 34.88
N LEU A 705 15.21 -56.90 35.85
CA LEU A 705 13.88 -57.07 36.42
C LEU A 705 12.90 -56.08 35.73
N ILE A 706 11.66 -56.52 35.51
CA ILE A 706 10.64 -55.66 34.86
C ILE A 706 9.74 -55.04 35.92
N ASN A 707 9.14 -53.89 35.64
CA ASN A 707 8.29 -53.13 36.58
C ASN A 707 7.19 -53.99 37.26
N LEU A 708 6.57 -54.92 36.53
CA LEU A 708 5.57 -55.84 37.11
C LEU A 708 6.13 -56.76 38.21
N TYR A 709 7.40 -57.14 38.09
CA TYR A 709 8.10 -57.98 39.07
C TYR A 709 8.81 -57.14 40.14
N GLU A 710 9.14 -55.89 39.85
CA GLU A 710 9.50 -54.88 40.86
C GLU A 710 8.35 -54.67 41.84
N TYR A 711 7.10 -54.59 41.34
CA TYR A 711 5.92 -54.49 42.21
C TYR A 711 5.67 -55.76 43.04
N ASP A 712 5.87 -56.94 42.44
CA ASP A 712 5.58 -58.23 43.08
C ASP A 712 6.51 -59.33 42.53
N ASN A 713 7.68 -59.46 43.17
CA ASN A 713 8.73 -60.42 42.78
C ASN A 713 8.32 -61.89 43.00
N SER A 714 7.26 -62.16 43.77
CA SER A 714 6.70 -63.50 43.93
C SER A 714 6.15 -64.09 42.62
N ARG A 715 5.93 -63.24 41.61
CA ARG A 715 5.48 -63.62 40.26
C ARG A 715 6.62 -64.14 39.38
N VAL A 716 7.88 -63.99 39.79
CA VAL A 716 9.06 -64.45 39.04
C VAL A 716 9.14 -65.99 38.99
N ALA A 717 9.38 -66.53 37.80
CA ALA A 717 9.40 -67.98 37.59
C ALA A 717 10.67 -68.63 38.16
N GLY A 718 10.58 -69.20 39.35
CA GLY A 718 11.73 -69.80 40.05
C GLY A 718 11.98 -69.26 41.44
N TYR A 719 11.17 -68.27 41.88
CA TYR A 719 11.16 -67.71 43.22
C TYR A 719 11.26 -68.80 44.30
N ASP A 720 12.21 -68.63 45.22
CA ASP A 720 12.44 -69.53 46.35
C ASP A 720 11.75 -68.96 47.59
N ASP A 721 10.79 -69.71 48.14
CA ASP A 721 10.06 -69.34 49.36
C ASP A 721 10.97 -69.16 50.61
N ASN A 722 12.26 -69.51 50.53
CA ASN A 722 13.25 -69.27 51.60
C ASN A 722 13.94 -67.90 51.50
N VAL A 723 13.84 -67.19 50.37
CA VAL A 723 14.24 -65.79 50.17
C VAL A 723 13.16 -64.87 50.73
N TYR A 724 12.67 -65.24 51.91
CA TYR A 724 11.55 -64.57 52.56
C TYR A 724 12.16 -63.58 53.55
N SER A 725 12.19 -62.30 53.19
CA SER A 725 12.48 -61.23 54.14
C SER A 725 11.67 -61.41 55.42
N SER A 726 12.31 -61.23 56.57
CA SER A 726 11.64 -61.19 57.87
C SER A 726 10.55 -60.11 57.96
N ASP A 727 10.53 -59.20 56.99
CA ASP A 727 9.81 -57.94 57.00
C ASP A 727 8.59 -57.98 56.06
N ASN A 728 8.41 -59.09 55.31
CA ASN A 728 7.24 -59.39 54.46
C ASN A 728 6.97 -58.33 53.37
N ILE A 729 8.04 -57.70 52.88
CA ILE A 729 8.06 -56.84 51.69
C ILE A 729 8.26 -57.77 50.49
N THR A 730 7.46 -57.58 49.45
CA THR A 730 7.62 -58.26 48.15
C THR A 730 7.78 -57.17 47.11
N GLY A 731 8.95 -57.08 46.49
CA GLY A 731 9.24 -56.08 45.48
C GLY A 731 10.49 -55.25 45.77
N SER A 732 10.82 -54.38 44.83
CA SER A 732 12.02 -53.55 44.79
C SER A 732 11.66 -52.18 44.20
N ASN A 733 12.63 -51.25 44.17
CA ASN A 733 12.42 -49.93 43.61
C ASN A 733 12.67 -49.97 42.10
N PRO A 734 11.63 -49.77 41.25
CA PRO A 734 11.75 -49.93 39.80
C PRO A 734 12.68 -48.93 39.10
N LEU A 735 13.23 -47.96 39.83
CA LEU A 735 14.14 -46.93 39.32
C LEU A 735 15.58 -47.09 39.84
N LEU A 736 15.84 -48.05 40.72
CA LEU A 736 17.16 -48.29 41.32
C LEU A 736 17.57 -49.72 41.05
N LYS A 737 18.66 -49.89 40.31
CA LYS A 737 19.17 -51.21 39.95
C LYS A 737 19.58 -52.12 41.12
N ASP A 738 19.70 -51.53 42.29
CA ASP A 738 20.27 -52.08 43.52
C ASP A 738 19.56 -51.33 44.64
N THR A 739 18.43 -51.89 45.07
CA THR A 739 17.45 -51.27 45.95
C THR A 739 17.97 -51.16 47.37
N ASP A 740 18.65 -52.19 47.87
CA ASP A 740 19.14 -52.27 49.24
C ASP A 740 20.63 -51.90 49.43
N ARG A 741 21.35 -51.74 48.31
CA ARG A 741 22.73 -51.24 48.22
C ARG A 741 23.77 -52.20 48.76
N ASP A 742 23.55 -53.48 48.57
CA ASP A 742 24.48 -54.54 48.95
C ASP A 742 25.53 -54.86 47.87
N LEU A 743 25.41 -54.23 46.68
CA LEU A 743 26.23 -54.37 45.47
C LEU A 743 25.78 -55.46 44.47
N ILE A 744 24.65 -56.11 44.71
CA ILE A 744 23.98 -57.02 43.77
C ILE A 744 22.87 -56.23 43.05
N LEU A 745 22.51 -56.64 41.83
CA LEU A 745 21.41 -56.01 41.10
C LEU A 745 20.09 -56.73 41.39
N ASP A 746 18.97 -56.02 41.58
CA ASP A 746 17.69 -56.61 42.01
C ASP A 746 17.23 -57.77 41.09
N GLY A 747 17.47 -57.65 39.79
CA GLY A 747 17.21 -58.69 38.79
C GLY A 747 18.11 -59.93 38.89
N GLU A 748 19.35 -59.81 39.35
CA GLU A 748 20.22 -60.94 39.70
C GLU A 748 19.74 -61.63 40.97
N GLU A 749 19.32 -60.86 41.98
CA GLU A 749 18.82 -61.37 43.24
C GLU A 749 17.53 -62.19 43.05
N CYS A 750 16.66 -61.76 42.14
CA CYS A 750 15.42 -62.48 41.83
C CYS A 750 15.60 -63.70 40.91
N VAL A 751 16.74 -63.86 40.21
CA VAL A 751 16.95 -64.90 39.19
C VAL A 751 18.36 -65.48 39.25
N PHE A 752 18.48 -66.79 39.51
CA PHE A 752 19.76 -67.54 39.51
C PHE A 752 20.81 -67.04 38.48
N GLY A 753 21.84 -66.36 38.98
CA GLY A 753 22.97 -65.81 38.23
C GLY A 753 24.07 -66.83 37.86
N GLU A 754 25.28 -66.33 37.56
CA GLU A 754 26.46 -67.16 37.28
C GLU A 754 27.10 -67.72 38.57
N ASP A 755 26.85 -67.09 39.71
CA ASP A 755 27.24 -67.48 41.08
C ASP A 755 26.38 -68.61 41.69
N GLY A 756 25.08 -68.64 41.39
CA GLY A 756 24.12 -69.61 41.89
C GLY A 756 23.35 -69.21 43.16
N TYR A 757 23.44 -67.96 43.63
CA TYR A 757 22.65 -67.44 44.76
C TYR A 757 21.42 -66.64 44.27
N VAL A 758 20.44 -66.47 45.15
CA VAL A 758 19.18 -65.73 44.94
C VAL A 758 18.87 -65.12 46.32
N THR A 759 19.06 -63.81 46.46
CA THR A 759 18.90 -63.01 47.69
C THR A 759 17.66 -62.11 47.57
N ASP A 760 17.33 -61.36 48.62
CA ASP A 760 16.14 -60.50 48.64
C ASP A 760 16.53 -59.06 48.30
N PRO A 761 16.05 -58.49 47.18
CA PRO A 761 16.49 -57.17 46.71
C PRO A 761 16.11 -55.98 47.61
N SER A 762 15.35 -56.25 48.67
CA SER A 762 15.00 -55.25 49.68
C SER A 762 15.77 -55.42 50.99
N ASN A 763 16.64 -56.42 51.10
CA ASN A 763 17.34 -56.79 52.33
C ASN A 763 18.83 -57.12 52.06
N PRO A 764 19.75 -56.23 52.46
CA PRO A 764 21.14 -56.30 52.02
C PRO A 764 21.99 -57.34 52.74
N ASP A 765 21.43 -58.06 53.72
CA ASP A 765 22.13 -59.04 54.59
C ASP A 765 21.17 -60.21 54.85
N SER A 766 21.32 -61.27 54.06
CA SER A 766 20.40 -62.40 53.99
C SER A 766 20.46 -63.31 55.22
N ASP A 767 21.61 -63.39 55.90
CA ASP A 767 21.78 -64.27 57.07
C ASP A 767 21.90 -63.56 58.43
N GLY A 768 22.04 -62.23 58.40
CA GLY A 768 22.00 -61.34 59.54
C GLY A 768 23.30 -61.30 60.34
N ASP A 769 24.45 -61.65 59.74
CA ASP A 769 25.75 -61.60 60.41
C ASP A 769 26.43 -60.21 60.40
N GLY A 770 25.86 -59.28 59.61
CA GLY A 770 26.27 -57.89 59.52
C GLY A 770 27.16 -57.56 58.33
N MET A 771 27.51 -58.55 57.50
CA MET A 771 28.14 -58.34 56.19
C MET A 771 27.08 -58.34 55.08
N PRO A 772 27.18 -57.47 54.06
CA PRO A 772 26.24 -57.49 52.95
C PRO A 772 26.49 -58.65 51.98
N ASP A 773 25.42 -59.20 51.39
CA ASP A 773 25.50 -60.38 50.52
C ASP A 773 26.47 -60.14 49.35
N GLY A 774 26.40 -58.97 48.70
CA GLY A 774 27.32 -58.60 47.62
C GLY A 774 28.78 -58.44 48.04
N TRP A 775 29.06 -58.08 49.30
CA TRP A 775 30.43 -58.03 49.83
C TRP A 775 30.97 -59.45 50.07
N GLU A 776 30.15 -60.32 50.64
CA GLU A 776 30.49 -61.72 50.87
C GLU A 776 30.80 -62.45 49.55
N MET A 777 29.96 -62.21 48.54
CA MET A 777 30.18 -62.75 47.20
C MET A 777 31.47 -62.26 46.54
N MET A 778 31.89 -61.02 46.80
CA MET A 778 33.15 -60.48 46.29
C MET A 778 34.38 -61.25 46.80
N TYR A 779 34.30 -61.82 48.01
CA TYR A 779 35.39 -62.54 48.67
C TYR A 779 35.19 -64.07 48.74
N ASP A 780 34.30 -64.62 47.91
CA ASP A 780 33.97 -66.05 47.84
C ASP A 780 33.40 -66.64 49.16
N LEU A 781 32.70 -65.81 49.97
CA LEU A 781 31.95 -66.20 51.17
C LEU A 781 30.48 -66.59 50.81
N ASP A 782 29.77 -67.26 51.72
CA ASP A 782 28.40 -67.73 51.50
C ASP A 782 27.37 -66.81 52.21
N PRO A 783 26.54 -66.03 51.48
CA PRO A 783 25.59 -65.06 52.06
C PRO A 783 24.43 -65.68 52.86
N PHE A 784 24.48 -67.01 53.05
CA PHE A 784 23.55 -67.76 53.89
C PHE A 784 24.26 -68.51 55.05
N ASP A 785 25.57 -68.31 55.25
CA ASP A 785 26.37 -68.89 56.35
C ASP A 785 26.92 -67.81 57.31
N PRO A 786 26.22 -67.51 58.42
CA PRO A 786 26.56 -66.41 59.32
C PRO A 786 27.79 -66.70 60.19
N SER A 787 28.50 -67.80 59.90
CA SER A 787 29.78 -68.11 60.52
C SER A 787 30.97 -67.54 59.77
N ASP A 788 30.77 -67.05 58.55
CA ASP A 788 31.81 -66.44 57.73
C ASP A 788 32.30 -65.10 58.30
N GLY A 789 31.43 -64.30 58.95
CA GLY A 789 31.85 -63.05 59.60
C GLY A 789 32.84 -63.21 60.77
N GLU A 790 32.88 -64.37 61.41
CA GLU A 790 33.74 -64.66 62.58
C GLU A 790 35.08 -65.35 62.20
N LEU A 791 35.29 -65.60 60.91
CA LEU A 791 36.55 -66.12 60.37
C LEU A 791 37.59 -65.00 60.29
N ASP A 792 38.85 -65.40 60.28
CA ASP A 792 40.04 -64.54 60.12
C ASP A 792 40.86 -65.30 59.08
N LEU A 793 40.75 -64.84 57.84
CA LEU A 793 41.11 -65.62 56.65
C LEU A 793 42.59 -65.49 56.31
N ASP A 794 43.23 -64.38 56.66
CA ASP A 794 44.62 -64.07 56.38
C ASP A 794 45.57 -64.14 57.60
N ASP A 795 45.01 -64.44 58.79
CA ASP A 795 45.71 -64.62 60.07
C ASP A 795 46.53 -63.37 60.48
N ASP A 796 45.98 -62.17 60.33
CA ASP A 796 46.64 -60.88 60.60
C ASP A 796 46.53 -60.37 62.06
N GLY A 797 45.72 -61.04 62.88
CA GLY A 797 45.50 -60.68 64.29
C GLY A 797 46.79 -60.59 65.14
N TRP A 798 46.79 -59.74 66.16
CA TRP A 798 47.99 -59.38 66.94
C TRP A 798 47.92 -59.68 68.44
N ASP A 799 49.00 -60.19 69.03
CA ASP A 799 49.09 -60.58 70.45
C ASP A 799 49.30 -59.36 71.36
N PHE A 800 48.26 -58.56 71.55
CA PHE A 800 48.31 -57.31 72.32
C PHE A 800 48.66 -57.52 73.79
N ASN A 801 48.34 -58.69 74.36
CA ASN A 801 48.63 -58.98 75.76
C ASN A 801 50.01 -59.65 75.99
N GLY A 802 50.71 -60.02 74.93
CA GLY A 802 52.08 -60.54 74.94
C GLY A 802 52.22 -61.93 75.58
N ASN A 803 51.18 -62.76 75.58
CA ASN A 803 51.20 -64.11 76.19
C ASN A 803 51.74 -65.22 75.27
N GLY A 804 51.92 -64.92 73.98
CA GLY A 804 52.44 -65.79 72.93
C GLY A 804 51.39 -66.56 72.12
N THR A 805 50.10 -66.25 72.24
CA THR A 805 49.00 -66.86 71.49
C THR A 805 47.90 -65.84 71.16
N ILE A 806 47.43 -65.80 69.91
CA ILE A 806 46.27 -64.99 69.49
C ILE A 806 44.98 -65.62 70.03
N GLU A 807 44.30 -64.92 70.94
CA GLU A 807 42.97 -65.27 71.43
C GLU A 807 41.87 -64.76 70.46
N HIS A 808 40.63 -65.22 70.61
CA HIS A 808 39.55 -64.85 69.69
C HIS A 808 39.27 -63.34 69.61
N TRP A 809 39.52 -62.60 70.68
CA TRP A 809 39.38 -61.13 70.72
C TRP A 809 40.61 -60.39 70.16
N GLU A 810 41.67 -61.12 69.81
CA GLU A 810 42.92 -60.60 69.21
C GLU A 810 42.99 -60.89 67.71
N LYS A 811 41.94 -61.52 67.16
CA LYS A 811 41.77 -61.71 65.72
C LYS A 811 41.24 -60.42 65.10
N PHE A 812 41.56 -60.20 63.84
CA PHE A 812 40.81 -59.31 62.98
C PHE A 812 39.93 -60.22 62.11
N THR A 813 38.62 -60.15 62.33
CA THR A 813 37.65 -61.02 61.66
C THR A 813 37.17 -60.43 60.35
N ASN A 814 36.65 -61.24 59.42
CA ASN A 814 36.09 -60.78 58.14
C ASN A 814 35.06 -59.63 58.34
N TYR A 815 34.25 -59.69 59.40
CA TYR A 815 33.32 -58.60 59.74
C TYR A 815 34.05 -57.32 60.18
N GLU A 816 35.11 -57.44 60.97
CA GLU A 816 35.96 -56.30 61.33
C GLU A 816 36.68 -55.73 60.11
N GLU A 817 37.04 -56.58 59.14
CA GLU A 817 37.62 -56.15 57.87
C GLU A 817 36.63 -55.41 56.99
N TYR A 818 35.38 -55.90 56.90
CA TYR A 818 34.30 -55.16 56.24
C TYR A 818 34.10 -53.77 56.85
N LEU A 819 34.07 -53.66 58.19
CA LEU A 819 33.92 -52.39 58.89
C LEU A 819 35.10 -51.43 58.67
N ASN A 820 36.32 -51.96 58.50
CA ASN A 820 37.53 -51.17 58.28
C ASN A 820 37.88 -50.99 56.79
N GLY A 821 37.15 -51.66 55.88
CA GLY A 821 37.36 -51.61 54.44
C GLY A 821 38.65 -52.28 53.97
N THR A 822 39.15 -53.26 54.71
CA THR A 822 40.36 -54.04 54.37
C THR A 822 40.01 -55.27 53.54
N ASP A 823 41.03 -55.88 52.91
CA ASP A 823 40.85 -57.11 52.12
C ASP A 823 41.02 -58.34 53.01
N PRO A 824 39.95 -59.15 53.25
CA PRO A 824 39.99 -60.33 54.12
C PRO A 824 40.89 -61.46 53.68
N THR A 825 41.59 -61.29 52.57
CA THR A 825 42.56 -62.25 52.09
C THR A 825 44.00 -61.71 52.13
N ASN A 826 44.22 -60.52 52.70
CA ASN A 826 45.49 -59.83 52.68
C ASN A 826 45.81 -59.03 53.96
N ASN A 827 46.74 -59.58 54.75
CA ASN A 827 47.09 -59.13 56.10
C ASN A 827 47.83 -57.78 56.25
N ASP A 828 47.91 -57.00 55.19
CA ASP A 828 48.59 -55.70 55.07
C ASP A 828 48.02 -55.07 53.78
N THR A 829 46.83 -54.48 53.90
CA THR A 829 46.01 -54.01 52.78
C THR A 829 46.71 -52.90 52.00
N ASP A 830 47.39 -51.98 52.67
CA ASP A 830 48.06 -50.85 52.03
C ASP A 830 49.55 -51.09 51.68
N GLY A 831 50.14 -52.17 52.20
CA GLY A 831 51.49 -52.62 51.90
C GLY A 831 52.60 -51.83 52.60
N ASP A 832 52.30 -51.15 53.70
CA ASP A 832 53.26 -50.34 54.44
C ASP A 832 54.15 -51.18 55.40
N GLY A 833 53.72 -52.41 55.69
CA GLY A 833 54.42 -53.37 56.53
C GLY A 833 53.96 -53.42 57.99
N MET A 834 52.89 -52.71 58.35
CA MET A 834 52.07 -52.91 59.55
C MET A 834 50.86 -53.80 59.19
N PRO A 835 50.44 -54.75 60.05
CA PRO A 835 49.25 -55.56 59.77
C PRO A 835 47.95 -54.81 60.04
N ASP A 836 46.93 -55.08 59.22
CA ASP A 836 45.62 -54.43 59.30
C ASP A 836 44.99 -54.54 60.70
N GLY A 837 45.02 -55.73 61.31
CA GLY A 837 44.53 -55.97 62.66
C GLY A 837 45.31 -55.26 63.76
N TRP A 838 46.59 -54.95 63.56
CA TRP A 838 47.37 -54.12 64.49
C TRP A 838 46.95 -52.65 64.40
N GLU A 839 46.82 -52.14 63.17
CA GLU A 839 46.43 -50.77 62.90
C GLU A 839 45.00 -50.48 63.35
N GLY A 840 44.06 -51.38 63.02
CA GLY A 840 42.65 -51.28 63.41
C GLY A 840 42.47 -51.25 64.93
N TYR A 841 43.26 -52.02 65.69
CA TYR A 841 43.19 -52.00 67.15
C TYR A 841 43.64 -50.66 67.76
N TYR A 842 44.70 -50.06 67.22
CA TYR A 842 45.21 -48.76 67.70
C TYR A 842 44.50 -47.56 67.05
N GLY A 843 43.57 -47.79 66.12
CA GLY A 843 42.82 -46.75 65.43
C GLY A 843 43.62 -46.00 64.37
N LEU A 844 44.66 -46.66 63.85
CA LEU A 844 45.38 -46.26 62.63
C LEU A 844 44.56 -46.69 61.41
N ASN A 845 44.94 -46.23 60.23
CA ASN A 845 44.18 -46.46 59.00
C ASN A 845 44.85 -47.55 58.15
N PRO A 846 44.38 -48.82 58.22
CA PRO A 846 44.99 -49.96 57.50
C PRO A 846 44.88 -49.88 55.95
N ASN A 847 44.22 -48.83 55.45
CA ASN A 847 44.10 -48.54 54.02
C ASN A 847 45.03 -47.41 53.56
N SER A 848 45.97 -46.94 54.39
CA SER A 848 46.74 -45.73 54.15
C SER A 848 48.16 -45.76 54.72
N ALA A 849 49.11 -46.19 53.88
CA ALA A 849 50.55 -46.25 54.16
C ALA A 849 51.25 -44.95 54.60
N ASP A 850 50.53 -43.82 54.65
CA ASP A 850 51.03 -42.52 55.10
C ASP A 850 51.17 -42.43 56.63
N ASP A 851 50.30 -43.10 57.39
CA ASP A 851 50.28 -42.99 58.87
C ASP A 851 51.43 -43.76 59.54
N ARG A 852 52.01 -44.73 58.85
CA ARG A 852 53.33 -45.32 59.13
C ARG A 852 54.38 -44.34 59.65
N ASP A 853 54.53 -43.21 58.94
CA ASP A 853 55.57 -42.21 59.15
C ASP A 853 55.11 -41.07 60.10
N TRP A 854 53.90 -41.20 60.68
CA TRP A 854 53.37 -40.22 61.62
C TRP A 854 53.84 -40.53 63.03
N ASP A 855 53.92 -39.47 63.85
CA ASP A 855 54.19 -39.53 65.28
C ASP A 855 52.88 -39.07 65.93
N THR A 856 52.02 -40.05 66.22
CA THR A 856 50.58 -39.79 66.43
C THR A 856 50.32 -39.22 67.82
N ASP A 857 51.06 -39.66 68.83
CA ASP A 857 50.98 -39.14 70.19
C ASP A 857 51.94 -37.97 70.47
N SER A 858 52.78 -37.62 69.48
CA SER A 858 53.70 -36.48 69.52
C SER A 858 54.71 -36.58 70.66
N ASP A 859 55.20 -37.77 70.91
CA ASP A 859 56.12 -38.08 71.99
C ASP A 859 57.60 -37.97 71.60
N GLY A 860 57.86 -37.69 70.33
CA GLY A 860 59.16 -37.32 69.79
C GLY A 860 59.82 -36.14 70.52
N TYR A 861 61.15 -36.06 70.44
CA TYR A 861 61.95 -35.15 71.25
C TYR A 861 62.65 -34.06 70.43
N ASP A 862 62.24 -32.79 70.63
CA ASP A 862 62.84 -31.60 70.00
C ASP A 862 64.21 -31.30 70.62
N SER A 863 65.24 -31.89 70.01
CA SER A 863 66.59 -31.88 70.55
C SER A 863 67.32 -30.55 70.38
N ASP A 864 66.95 -29.77 69.35
CA ASP A 864 67.59 -28.49 69.04
C ASP A 864 66.83 -27.25 69.53
N ARG A 865 65.60 -27.48 70.03
CA ARG A 865 64.74 -26.53 70.73
C ARG A 865 64.31 -25.37 69.85
N ASP A 866 64.11 -25.63 68.56
CA ASP A 866 63.59 -24.63 67.63
C ASP A 866 62.05 -24.54 67.64
N GLY A 867 61.38 -25.48 68.30
CA GLY A 867 59.94 -25.55 68.48
C GLY A 867 59.20 -26.39 67.43
N GLU A 868 59.89 -27.12 66.56
CA GLU A 868 59.33 -28.08 65.61
C GLU A 868 60.09 -29.42 65.63
N LEU A 869 59.38 -30.57 65.65
CA LEU A 869 60.03 -31.88 65.53
C LEU A 869 60.44 -32.14 64.07
N SER A 870 61.75 -32.24 63.81
CA SER A 870 62.24 -32.66 62.49
C SER A 870 61.99 -34.17 62.27
N PRO A 871 62.03 -34.67 61.01
CA PRO A 871 61.77 -36.09 60.74
C PRO A 871 62.69 -37.08 61.45
N ASP A 872 63.91 -36.68 61.84
CA ASP A 872 64.85 -37.52 62.60
C ASP A 872 64.61 -37.44 64.13
N GLU A 873 63.68 -36.60 64.60
CA GLU A 873 63.35 -36.35 66.02
C GLU A 873 61.97 -36.89 66.42
N LYS A 874 61.20 -37.35 65.44
CA LYS A 874 59.93 -38.05 65.65
C LYS A 874 60.16 -39.47 66.11
N PHE A 875 59.23 -40.01 66.87
CA PHE A 875 59.10 -41.44 67.10
C PHE A 875 57.87 -41.90 66.33
N THR A 876 58.08 -42.62 65.23
CA THR A 876 57.00 -42.91 64.28
C THR A 876 56.19 -44.14 64.66
N ASN A 877 54.92 -44.22 64.24
CA ASN A 877 54.04 -45.37 64.45
C ASN A 877 54.70 -46.70 64.04
N PHE A 878 55.46 -46.70 62.94
CA PHE A 878 56.20 -47.89 62.49
C PHE A 878 57.38 -48.26 63.41
N GLU A 879 58.07 -47.28 63.99
CA GLU A 879 59.10 -47.54 65.00
C GLU A 879 58.49 -48.09 66.28
N GLU A 880 57.30 -47.62 66.64
CA GLU A 880 56.52 -48.12 67.77
C GLU A 880 56.03 -49.56 67.55
N PHE A 881 55.52 -49.87 66.35
CA PHE A 881 55.21 -51.23 65.94
C PHE A 881 56.42 -52.17 66.11
N LEU A 882 57.60 -51.74 65.65
CA LEU A 882 58.84 -52.54 65.74
C LEU A 882 59.33 -52.74 67.19
N LEU A 883 59.05 -51.79 68.08
CA LEU A 883 59.46 -51.81 69.48
C LEU A 883 58.36 -52.32 70.43
N ASN A 884 57.15 -52.55 69.90
CA ASN A 884 55.95 -52.98 70.61
C ASN A 884 55.53 -51.99 71.72
N THR A 885 55.64 -50.69 71.43
CA THR A 885 55.07 -49.57 72.20
C THR A 885 53.69 -49.20 71.65
N ASN A 886 52.97 -48.30 72.33
CA ASN A 886 51.61 -47.92 72.01
C ASN A 886 51.57 -46.60 71.20
N PRO A 887 51.19 -46.64 69.91
CA PRO A 887 51.35 -45.50 69.02
C PRO A 887 50.46 -44.30 69.26
N VAL A 888 49.49 -44.44 70.16
CA VAL A 888 48.56 -43.36 70.51
C VAL A 888 48.73 -42.92 71.97
N LYS A 889 49.81 -43.37 72.63
CA LYS A 889 50.06 -43.07 74.04
C LYS A 889 51.55 -42.83 74.25
N SER A 890 51.87 -41.55 74.40
CA SER A 890 53.23 -41.01 74.52
C SER A 890 54.13 -41.62 75.59
N ASP A 891 53.58 -42.38 76.53
CA ASP A 891 54.29 -43.03 77.64
C ASP A 891 53.61 -44.38 77.83
N THR A 892 54.14 -45.43 77.21
CA THR A 892 53.47 -46.72 77.11
C THR A 892 53.30 -47.37 78.50
N ASP A 893 54.35 -47.36 79.31
CA ASP A 893 54.35 -48.02 80.63
C ASP A 893 53.81 -47.17 81.78
N GLY A 894 53.63 -45.87 81.56
CA GLY A 894 53.00 -44.93 82.48
C GLY A 894 53.88 -44.45 83.62
N ASP A 895 55.20 -44.44 83.45
CA ASP A 895 56.13 -44.00 84.49
C ASP A 895 56.48 -42.50 84.47
N ASN A 896 55.88 -41.76 83.54
CA ASN A 896 56.09 -40.35 83.21
C ASN A 896 57.38 -40.05 82.43
N CYS A 897 58.03 -41.02 81.80
CA CYS A 897 58.94 -40.78 80.68
C CYS A 897 58.20 -41.06 79.38
N THR A 898 58.40 -40.23 78.34
CA THR A 898 57.82 -40.56 77.04
C THR A 898 58.67 -41.58 76.31
N ASP A 899 58.04 -42.45 75.51
CA ASP A 899 58.74 -43.54 74.83
C ASP A 899 59.83 -42.97 73.88
N GLY A 900 59.47 -41.94 73.11
CA GLY A 900 60.39 -41.17 72.26
C GLY A 900 61.54 -40.53 73.03
N TRP A 901 61.30 -40.01 74.25
CA TRP A 901 62.36 -39.48 75.12
C TRP A 901 63.29 -40.58 75.62
N GLU A 902 62.77 -41.72 76.02
CA GLU A 902 63.59 -42.82 76.53
C GLU A 902 64.54 -43.37 75.47
N ILE A 903 64.07 -43.48 74.23
CA ILE A 903 64.89 -43.80 73.08
C ILE A 903 65.95 -42.72 72.83
N TYR A 904 65.55 -41.45 72.77
CA TYR A 904 66.50 -40.34 72.57
C TYR A 904 67.56 -40.27 73.66
N TRP A 905 67.17 -40.42 74.93
CA TRP A 905 68.06 -40.40 76.10
C TRP A 905 69.10 -41.51 76.00
N ASN A 906 68.66 -42.71 75.62
CA ASN A 906 69.56 -43.85 75.47
C ASN A 906 70.64 -43.63 74.43
N ASP A 907 70.26 -42.96 73.34
CA ASP A 907 71.15 -42.66 72.23
C ASP A 907 72.11 -41.49 72.52
N ASN A 908 71.72 -40.55 73.39
CA ASN A 908 72.44 -39.30 73.61
C ASN A 908 73.12 -39.11 74.99
N LYS A 909 72.96 -40.06 75.92
CA LYS A 909 73.59 -39.99 77.26
C LYS A 909 75.13 -39.86 77.24
N PRO A 910 75.74 -39.13 78.20
CA PRO A 910 77.19 -39.00 78.31
C PRO A 910 77.90 -40.36 78.44
N ALA A 911 79.10 -40.50 77.87
CA ALA A 911 79.81 -41.80 77.81
C ALA A 911 80.19 -42.42 79.18
N ASN A 912 80.08 -41.66 80.28
CA ASN A 912 80.25 -42.14 81.66
C ASN A 912 78.95 -42.64 82.29
N GLU A 913 77.80 -42.41 81.67
CA GLU A 913 76.50 -42.97 82.06
C GLU A 913 76.33 -44.37 81.44
N THR A 914 75.88 -45.33 82.24
CA THR A 914 75.79 -46.76 81.87
C THR A 914 74.39 -47.35 82.02
N ARG A 915 73.46 -46.61 82.63
CA ARG A 915 72.05 -47.01 82.76
C ARG A 915 71.33 -46.80 81.43
N THR A 916 70.22 -47.49 81.23
CA THR A 916 69.37 -47.44 80.03
C THR A 916 67.91 -47.31 80.45
N LEU A 917 67.14 -46.49 79.74
CA LEU A 917 65.69 -46.41 79.90
C LEU A 917 65.03 -47.43 78.97
N ASN A 918 63.82 -47.89 79.26
CA ASN A 918 63.10 -48.85 78.43
C ASN A 918 61.60 -48.49 78.41
N PRO A 919 61.04 -48.14 77.24
CA PRO A 919 59.62 -47.76 77.05
C PRO A 919 58.54 -48.71 77.56
N LEU A 920 58.92 -49.89 78.06
CA LEU A 920 58.03 -50.94 78.55
C LEU A 920 58.33 -51.34 80.01
N ASP A 921 59.24 -50.65 80.72
CA ASP A 921 59.63 -50.91 82.11
C ASP A 921 59.33 -49.72 83.03
N GLY A 922 58.10 -49.68 83.58
CA GLY A 922 57.56 -48.51 84.29
C GLY A 922 58.14 -48.19 85.68
N VAL A 923 59.46 -48.14 85.79
CA VAL A 923 60.25 -47.79 86.98
C VAL A 923 61.25 -46.66 86.68
N ASP A 924 61.45 -46.32 85.42
CA ASP A 924 62.48 -45.39 84.94
C ASP A 924 62.17 -43.93 85.31
N GLY A 925 60.91 -43.49 85.27
CA GLY A 925 60.46 -42.13 85.61
C GLY A 925 60.51 -41.73 87.09
N PHE A 926 61.04 -42.58 87.99
CA PHE A 926 61.23 -42.27 89.41
C PHE A 926 62.69 -42.00 89.81
N LEU A 927 63.58 -41.81 88.83
CA LEU A 927 65.01 -41.66 89.04
C LEU A 927 65.43 -40.18 88.95
N ASP A 928 65.88 -39.61 90.07
CA ASP A 928 66.54 -38.28 90.19
C ASP A 928 68.05 -38.50 90.11
N TYR A 929 68.65 -38.10 88.97
CA TYR A 929 70.01 -38.51 88.62
C TYR A 929 71.13 -37.58 89.11
N ASP A 930 70.83 -36.31 89.42
CA ASP A 930 71.81 -35.31 89.90
C ASP A 930 71.59 -34.86 91.36
N GLU A 931 70.55 -35.40 92.03
CA GLU A 931 70.27 -35.31 93.47
C GLU A 931 70.00 -33.86 93.94
N ASP A 932 69.36 -33.02 93.12
CA ASP A 932 69.16 -31.59 93.38
C ASP A 932 67.90 -31.26 94.24
N GLY A 933 66.93 -32.17 94.32
CA GLY A 933 65.94 -32.29 95.39
C GLY A 933 64.69 -31.40 95.32
N TRP A 934 64.00 -31.30 94.18
CA TRP A 934 62.70 -30.62 94.01
C TRP A 934 61.60 -31.13 94.98
N GLU A 935 60.95 -30.25 95.78
CA GLU A 935 59.84 -30.59 96.71
C GLU A 935 58.46 -30.18 96.14
N ASP A 936 57.37 -30.90 96.47
CA ASP A 936 55.98 -30.50 96.12
C ASP A 936 55.20 -29.84 97.29
N TRP A 937 54.06 -29.21 96.97
CA TRP A 937 53.24 -28.34 97.85
C TRP A 937 52.72 -29.04 99.14
N GLU A 938 52.91 -30.34 99.34
CA GLU A 938 52.54 -31.00 100.61
C GLU A 938 53.73 -31.39 101.50
N GLY A 939 54.96 -31.00 101.16
CA GLY A 939 56.14 -31.20 102.01
C GLY A 939 56.50 -32.68 102.20
N VAL A 940 56.32 -33.47 101.15
CA VAL A 940 56.77 -34.86 101.05
C VAL A 940 57.89 -34.92 100.00
N TRP A 941 58.99 -35.61 100.32
CA TRP A 941 60.13 -35.77 99.41
C TRP A 941 59.73 -36.66 98.24
N HIS A 942 59.61 -36.08 97.05
CA HIS A 942 59.45 -36.80 95.79
C HIS A 942 60.62 -36.46 94.88
N ASN A 943 61.40 -37.48 94.51
CA ASN A 943 62.40 -37.40 93.47
C ASN A 943 61.64 -37.27 92.14
N PHE A 944 61.56 -36.07 91.58
CA PHE A 944 60.98 -35.86 90.25
C PHE A 944 62.00 -36.25 89.17
N PRO A 945 61.56 -36.76 88.02
CA PRO A 945 62.45 -37.06 86.90
C PRO A 945 63.01 -35.78 86.27
N ASN A 946 64.25 -35.90 85.78
CA ASN A 946 65.09 -34.86 85.18
C ASN A 946 64.46 -34.09 84.00
N TRP A 947 63.37 -34.56 83.40
CA TRP A 947 62.66 -33.80 82.37
C TRP A 947 61.84 -32.62 82.94
N ARG A 948 61.44 -32.63 84.23
CA ARG A 948 60.78 -31.45 84.84
C ARG A 948 61.73 -30.26 85.06
N GLU A 949 63.03 -30.53 85.14
CA GLU A 949 64.08 -29.49 85.15
C GLU A 949 64.07 -28.68 83.84
N GLU A 950 63.52 -29.24 82.75
CA GLU A 950 63.34 -28.56 81.47
C GLU A 950 62.24 -27.48 81.52
N GLU A 951 61.15 -27.68 82.26
CA GLU A 951 60.09 -26.66 82.43
C GLU A 951 60.61 -25.44 83.22
N ALA A 952 61.62 -25.67 84.05
CA ALA A 952 62.28 -24.66 84.88
C ALA A 952 63.56 -24.04 84.29
N GLN A 953 64.03 -24.54 83.14
CA GLN A 953 65.23 -24.09 82.44
C GLN A 953 66.56 -24.38 83.15
N THR A 954 66.65 -25.51 83.85
CA THR A 954 67.87 -25.99 84.53
C THR A 954 68.48 -27.20 83.81
N ASN A 955 69.77 -27.46 84.02
CA ASN A 955 70.52 -28.51 83.35
C ASN A 955 70.30 -29.84 84.09
N PRO A 956 69.71 -30.87 83.46
CA PRO A 956 69.34 -32.10 84.15
C PRO A 956 70.52 -33.02 84.54
N TRP A 957 71.74 -32.47 84.54
CA TRP A 957 72.96 -33.18 84.88
C TRP A 957 73.84 -32.34 85.82
N ASP A 958 73.33 -31.20 86.32
CA ASP A 958 74.07 -30.22 87.12
C ASP A 958 73.17 -29.55 88.17
N PRO A 959 73.33 -29.86 89.48
CA PRO A 959 72.37 -29.49 90.53
C PRO A 959 72.37 -28.00 90.99
N ASP A 960 73.10 -27.12 90.30
CA ASP A 960 73.23 -25.67 90.52
C ASP A 960 73.64 -25.03 89.18
N THR A 961 72.67 -24.95 88.26
CA THR A 961 72.89 -24.59 86.85
C THR A 961 73.50 -23.20 86.70
N ASP A 962 73.12 -22.25 87.54
CA ASP A 962 73.58 -20.86 87.46
C ASP A 962 74.84 -20.59 88.31
N GLY A 963 75.18 -21.50 89.22
CA GLY A 963 76.39 -21.53 90.02
C GLY A 963 76.42 -20.53 91.17
N ASP A 964 75.25 -20.00 91.58
CA ASP A 964 75.14 -19.01 92.64
C ASP A 964 75.21 -19.64 94.06
N GLY A 965 75.12 -20.97 94.13
CA GLY A 965 75.23 -21.78 95.34
C GLY A 965 73.91 -22.05 96.05
N MET A 966 72.77 -21.69 95.45
CA MET A 966 71.46 -22.31 95.70
C MET A 966 71.27 -23.49 94.73
N SER A 967 70.54 -24.53 95.12
CA SER A 967 70.20 -25.59 94.15
C SER A 967 69.05 -25.15 93.28
N ASP A 968 69.04 -25.63 92.05
CA ASP A 968 68.02 -25.32 91.04
C ASP A 968 66.59 -25.57 91.58
N GLY A 969 66.36 -26.70 92.26
CA GLY A 969 65.08 -26.96 92.95
C GLY A 969 64.70 -25.95 94.05
N PHE A 970 65.67 -25.34 94.75
CA PHE A 970 65.37 -24.31 95.76
C PHE A 970 65.03 -22.95 95.13
N GLU A 971 65.64 -22.63 94.00
CA GLU A 971 65.39 -21.39 93.27
C GLU A 971 64.02 -21.41 92.58
N ALA A 972 63.62 -22.55 92.02
CA ALA A 972 62.31 -22.69 91.38
C ALA A 972 61.12 -22.54 92.34
N ASP A 973 61.32 -22.86 93.63
CA ASP A 973 60.31 -22.73 94.69
C ASP A 973 60.11 -21.28 95.23
N ASN A 974 60.97 -20.30 94.86
CA ASN A 974 60.98 -18.93 95.42
C ASN A 974 60.94 -17.81 94.37
#